data_AF-A0A9Q3E8F6-F1
#
_entry.id   AF-A0A9Q3E8F6-F1
#
_cell.length_a   1.000
_cell.length_b   1.000
_cell.length_c   1.000
_cell.angle_alpha   90.00
_cell.angle_beta   90.00
_cell.angle_gamma   90.00
#
_symmetry.space_group_name_H-M   'P 1'
#
loop_
_entity.id
_entity.type
_entity.pdbx_description
1 polymer ?
#
loop_
_entity_poly.entity_id
_entity_poly.type
_entity_poly.pdbx_seq_one_letter_code
_entity_poly.pdbx_strand_id
1 'polypeptide(L)'
;MAPHIPHPLPEIPKFSKVNRFKLAYITLRSKVGHPKPFENLSAHGVQSKINQVLKDVNAKVYEESIFVSAVVKFTNGTIKLCAKNKASVRWLLENKHKRSNLADPSFITSPNLYHVIIHSCPVFFDISDESDISELCKQNNIDCKEVKKVRWLKTPNIEEKDFGSLVILFENRNLAYDIIKGVYNTPAKFEGLRPLKSWLTEFSLRSLPTIIVIDSNLHHPLWNPPSYCHSHPKAKEFLKIMEGKSLYLTSPMGIPTFLSQHGSATTIDHLWANPKARNLITSVHIQLNNHASDHQPVTTNIALNFQQNISKLSHISMKLSDLDHTKLQEDVLQDLQHIPLTTENMTGKKININATKHKPWWDEKTLTPLVRGRNKARKWALINKKPEAKNFYQEWQLAFKTEIKRLKNEHWRKFLAESSPNHAFQAYKFKKLTKSDNILPLKENEGNLTLDNKLKVQRLFEGTSVIQNLVDMSDINPRNTNTPLFFPPITMHKLSRAVEELPKKKAPGPNQILNELLKIISTHLTPYLKEVFNGCLQNCYFPSMWKRALTAIIRKSGKDNYSDPRAYCPIALLNTLGKLFEKIINDRLSFWEEYTGSLANGHMGGRPGRSIYDAFGILTSWIKAQWHKGKIVMGLFLDISSAYPLVVSDRLIHIITEKNCPPYLISIIKSFLNNCSTIMKLDSYTSDPVDIDRGLPQGSPLLVTLYLLYNSALLVDNLLTLDDQEILLGFVDDVAHLVSDSSYNKSLKRLHVKGNLSLNWGLKHGAVFDKKKAKVIVFSHKKIAN
;
A
#
# COMPACT_ATOMS: atom_id res chain seq x y z
N MET A 1 27.30 -43.95 32.85
CA MET A 1 26.41 -43.41 31.79
C MET A 1 27.29 -42.79 30.72
N ALA A 2 27.10 -43.12 29.44
CA ALA A 2 27.88 -42.51 28.36
C ALA A 2 27.43 -41.05 28.14
N PRO A 3 28.34 -40.12 27.80
CA PRO A 3 27.97 -38.74 27.50
C PRO A 3 27.15 -38.68 26.21
N HIS A 4 26.03 -37.95 26.25
CA HIS A 4 25.20 -37.71 25.07
C HIS A 4 25.98 -36.86 24.05
N ILE A 5 26.45 -37.50 22.98
CA ILE A 5 27.02 -36.78 21.83
C ILE A 5 25.88 -36.00 21.18
N PRO A 6 25.98 -34.66 21.04
CA PRO A 6 24.94 -33.87 20.40
C PRO A 6 24.88 -34.23 18.91
N HIS A 7 23.74 -34.73 18.44
CA HIS A 7 23.53 -34.95 17.02
C HIS A 7 23.66 -33.61 16.26
N PRO A 8 24.50 -33.52 15.22
CA PRO A 8 24.55 -32.33 14.39
C PRO A 8 23.18 -32.13 13.72
N LEU A 9 22.65 -30.91 13.80
CA LEU A 9 21.40 -30.56 13.11
C LEU A 9 21.57 -30.75 11.59
N PRO A 10 20.54 -31.25 10.88
CA PRO A 10 20.63 -31.48 9.44
C PRO A 10 20.87 -30.17 8.69
N GLU A 11 21.64 -30.25 7.60
CA GLU A 11 22.00 -29.10 6.76
C GLU A 11 20.81 -28.19 6.43
N ILE A 12 21.06 -26.88 6.44
CA ILE A 12 20.08 -25.86 6.02
C ILE A 12 19.58 -26.25 4.62
N PRO A 13 18.28 -26.56 4.45
CA PRO A 13 17.80 -27.10 3.19
C PRO A 13 17.99 -26.10 2.04
N LYS A 14 18.49 -26.56 0.89
CA LYS A 14 18.54 -25.76 -0.36
C LYS A 14 17.17 -25.10 -0.63
N PHE A 15 17.15 -23.93 -1.27
CA PHE A 15 15.96 -23.06 -1.41
C PHE A 15 14.69 -23.76 -1.97
N SER A 16 14.87 -24.80 -2.79
CA SER A 16 13.83 -25.70 -3.32
C SER A 16 13.14 -26.57 -2.25
N LYS A 17 13.83 -26.90 -1.15
CA LYS A 17 13.27 -27.56 0.05
C LYS A 17 12.60 -26.56 1.00
N VAL A 18 13.09 -25.32 1.12
CA VAL A 18 12.49 -24.30 2.01
C VAL A 18 11.14 -23.78 1.48
N ASN A 19 11.02 -23.57 0.17
CA ASN A 19 9.73 -23.21 -0.45
C ASN A 19 8.71 -24.36 -0.48
N ARG A 20 9.08 -25.57 -0.06
CA ARG A 20 8.23 -26.78 -0.08
C ARG A 20 7.10 -26.75 0.96
N PHE A 21 7.19 -25.85 1.95
CA PHE A 21 6.27 -25.76 3.10
C PHE A 21 5.12 -24.76 2.96
N LYS A 22 4.99 -24.04 1.84
CA LYS A 22 3.80 -23.19 1.58
C LYS A 22 3.25 -23.47 0.18
N LEU A 23 2.34 -24.45 0.11
CA LEU A 23 1.45 -24.62 -1.04
C LEU A 23 0.76 -23.28 -1.33
N ALA A 24 1.11 -22.68 -2.46
CA ALA A 24 0.41 -21.51 -2.95
C ALA A 24 -0.80 -21.98 -3.78
N TYR A 25 -1.81 -21.14 -3.91
CA TYR A 25 -2.99 -21.47 -4.72
C TYR A 25 -3.44 -20.30 -5.60
N ILE A 26 -4.11 -20.64 -6.70
CA ILE A 26 -4.86 -19.74 -7.58
C ILE A 26 -6.31 -20.20 -7.62
N THR A 27 -7.25 -19.27 -7.45
CA THR A 27 -8.69 -19.52 -7.64
C THR A 27 -9.14 -18.99 -8.99
N LEU A 28 -9.60 -19.88 -9.85
CA LEU A 28 -10.18 -19.59 -11.16
C LEU A 28 -11.70 -19.68 -11.04
N ARG A 29 -12.37 -18.51 -11.06
CA ARG A 29 -13.82 -18.39 -10.90
C ARG A 29 -14.52 -18.68 -12.22
N SER A 30 -15.55 -19.52 -12.21
CA SER A 30 -16.48 -19.61 -13.33
C SER A 30 -17.38 -18.37 -13.38
N LYS A 31 -17.86 -18.01 -14.57
CA LYS A 31 -18.90 -17.00 -14.75
C LYS A 31 -20.28 -17.65 -14.62
N VAL A 32 -21.21 -16.95 -13.97
CA VAL A 32 -22.62 -17.38 -13.90
C VAL A 32 -23.19 -17.50 -15.32
N GLY A 33 -23.84 -18.62 -15.63
CA GLY A 33 -24.42 -18.90 -16.95
C GLY A 33 -23.49 -19.56 -17.98
N HIS A 34 -22.21 -19.78 -17.67
CA HIS A 34 -21.30 -20.55 -18.52
C HIS A 34 -21.20 -22.03 -18.06
N PRO A 35 -20.89 -22.98 -18.97
CA PRO A 35 -20.66 -24.39 -18.62
C PRO A 35 -19.59 -24.52 -17.53
N LYS A 36 -19.77 -25.46 -16.58
CA LYS A 36 -18.83 -25.63 -15.48
C LYS A 36 -17.59 -26.39 -16.00
N PRO A 37 -16.38 -25.81 -15.88
CA PRO A 37 -15.18 -26.50 -16.34
C PRO A 37 -14.98 -27.80 -15.57
N PHE A 38 -14.63 -28.86 -16.29
CA PHE A 38 -14.43 -30.20 -15.79
C PHE A 38 -15.62 -30.80 -15.01
N GLU A 39 -16.87 -30.52 -15.41
CA GLU A 39 -18.10 -30.89 -14.67
C GLU A 39 -18.13 -32.37 -14.23
N ASN A 40 -17.75 -33.29 -15.13
CA ASN A 40 -17.78 -34.75 -14.90
C ASN A 40 -16.48 -35.35 -14.31
N LEU A 41 -15.45 -34.55 -14.03
CA LEU A 41 -14.18 -35.05 -13.48
C LEU A 41 -14.06 -34.83 -11.97
N SER A 42 -13.46 -35.82 -11.30
CA SER A 42 -13.03 -35.73 -9.91
C SER A 42 -11.86 -34.75 -9.76
N ALA A 43 -11.61 -34.26 -8.54
CA ALA A 43 -10.49 -33.35 -8.26
C ALA A 43 -9.13 -33.93 -8.72
N HIS A 44 -8.95 -35.25 -8.58
CA HIS A 44 -7.77 -35.96 -9.06
C HIS A 44 -7.70 -36.02 -10.60
N GLY A 45 -8.82 -36.29 -11.28
CA GLY A 45 -8.88 -36.25 -12.75
C GLY A 45 -8.56 -34.88 -13.33
N VAL A 46 -9.03 -33.80 -12.69
CA VAL A 46 -8.69 -32.41 -13.04
C VAL A 46 -7.20 -32.13 -12.83
N GLN A 47 -6.63 -32.59 -11.71
CA GLN A 47 -5.20 -32.44 -11.42
C GLN A 47 -4.33 -33.12 -12.49
N SER A 48 -4.64 -34.38 -12.84
CA SER A 48 -3.88 -35.15 -13.82
C SER A 48 -3.94 -34.50 -15.21
N LYS A 49 -5.13 -34.09 -15.66
CA LYS A 49 -5.30 -33.45 -16.98
C LYS A 49 -4.58 -32.10 -17.07
N ILE A 50 -4.61 -31.29 -16.01
CA ILE A 50 -3.85 -30.02 -15.96
C ILE A 50 -2.34 -30.28 -15.92
N ASN A 51 -1.88 -31.30 -15.19
CA ASN A 51 -0.46 -31.65 -15.12
C ASN A 51 0.09 -32.22 -16.43
N GLN A 52 -0.75 -32.88 -17.25
CA GLN A 52 -0.40 -33.30 -18.61
C GLN A 52 -0.12 -32.07 -19.49
N VAL A 53 -1.07 -31.14 -19.59
CA VAL A 53 -0.91 -29.88 -20.35
C VAL A 53 0.31 -29.06 -19.88
N LEU A 54 0.65 -29.09 -18.58
CA LEU A 54 1.85 -28.41 -18.08
C LEU A 54 3.17 -29.08 -18.50
N LYS A 55 3.19 -30.39 -18.71
CA LYS A 55 4.32 -31.10 -19.33
C LYS A 55 4.43 -30.75 -20.81
N ASP A 56 3.31 -30.79 -21.53
CA ASP A 56 3.27 -30.55 -22.98
C ASP A 56 3.75 -29.13 -23.35
N VAL A 57 3.46 -28.14 -22.50
CA VAL A 57 3.91 -26.74 -22.65
C VAL A 57 5.31 -26.48 -22.01
N ASN A 58 6.01 -27.53 -21.54
CA ASN A 58 7.34 -27.47 -20.90
C ASN A 58 7.42 -26.39 -19.79
N ALA A 59 6.40 -26.34 -18.93
CA ALA A 59 6.23 -25.27 -17.95
C ALA A 59 7.31 -25.31 -16.84
N LYS A 60 8.30 -24.41 -16.91
CA LYS A 60 9.40 -24.30 -15.93
C LYS A 60 9.48 -22.92 -15.27
N VAL A 61 9.91 -22.90 -14.01
CA VAL A 61 10.22 -21.69 -13.22
C VAL A 61 11.46 -21.96 -12.38
N TYR A 62 12.53 -21.16 -12.56
CA TYR A 62 13.86 -21.42 -12.00
C TYR A 62 14.34 -22.86 -12.27
N GLU A 63 14.22 -23.28 -13.54
CA GLU A 63 14.59 -24.62 -14.06
C GLU A 63 13.77 -25.81 -13.51
N GLU A 64 13.04 -25.65 -12.40
CA GLU A 64 12.08 -26.66 -11.91
C GLU A 64 10.79 -26.69 -12.75
N SER A 65 10.35 -27.89 -13.14
CA SER A 65 9.05 -28.12 -13.79
C SER A 65 7.88 -27.85 -12.83
N ILE A 66 6.81 -27.25 -13.36
CA ILE A 66 5.63 -26.84 -12.59
C ILE A 66 4.60 -27.97 -12.51
N PHE A 67 4.17 -28.30 -11.30
CA PHE A 67 3.10 -29.25 -11.05
C PHE A 67 2.03 -28.67 -10.11
N VAL A 68 0.76 -28.95 -10.42
CA VAL A 68 -0.38 -28.79 -9.53
C VAL A 68 -0.39 -29.97 -8.54
N SER A 69 -0.27 -29.64 -7.26
CA SER A 69 -0.16 -30.58 -6.14
C SER A 69 -1.52 -31.00 -5.59
N ALA A 70 -2.54 -30.15 -5.70
CA ALA A 70 -3.91 -30.47 -5.32
C ALA A 70 -4.91 -29.56 -6.06
N VAL A 71 -6.17 -30.00 -6.17
CA VAL A 71 -7.27 -29.24 -6.77
C VAL A 71 -8.48 -29.28 -5.82
N VAL A 72 -9.11 -28.13 -5.58
CA VAL A 72 -10.41 -28.05 -4.90
C VAL A 72 -11.44 -27.49 -5.86
N LYS A 73 -12.52 -28.24 -6.10
CA LYS A 73 -13.64 -27.88 -6.97
C LYS A 73 -14.83 -27.46 -6.09
N PHE A 74 -15.33 -26.25 -6.31
CA PHE A 74 -16.51 -25.73 -5.60
C PHE A 74 -17.78 -26.01 -6.40
N THR A 75 -18.93 -26.11 -5.71
CA THR A 75 -20.25 -26.40 -6.31
C THR A 75 -20.69 -25.37 -7.35
N ASN A 76 -20.17 -24.14 -7.28
CA ASN A 76 -20.41 -23.06 -8.24
C ASN A 76 -19.50 -23.11 -9.50
N GLY A 77 -18.76 -24.20 -9.72
CA GLY A 77 -17.85 -24.35 -10.86
C GLY A 77 -16.52 -23.60 -10.71
N THR A 78 -16.25 -22.96 -9.57
CA THR A 78 -14.94 -22.37 -9.25
C THR A 78 -13.92 -23.47 -8.93
N ILE A 79 -12.68 -23.29 -9.37
CA ILE A 79 -11.59 -24.25 -9.15
C ILE A 79 -10.39 -23.56 -8.48
N LYS A 80 -9.90 -24.11 -7.36
CA LYS A 80 -8.69 -23.69 -6.65
C LYS A 80 -7.58 -24.68 -6.97
N LEU A 81 -6.57 -24.25 -7.73
CA LEU A 81 -5.39 -25.04 -8.06
C LEU A 81 -4.29 -24.72 -7.05
N CYS A 82 -3.75 -25.72 -6.37
CA CYS A 82 -2.64 -25.59 -5.44
C CYS A 82 -1.35 -26.10 -6.07
N ALA A 83 -0.24 -25.38 -5.92
CA ALA A 83 1.07 -25.77 -6.45
C ALA A 83 2.19 -25.53 -5.41
N LYS A 84 3.32 -26.21 -5.59
CA LYS A 84 4.47 -26.28 -4.67
C LYS A 84 4.91 -24.93 -4.08
N ASN A 85 4.89 -23.84 -4.86
CA ASN A 85 5.35 -22.52 -4.41
C ASN A 85 4.62 -21.34 -5.11
N LYS A 86 4.79 -20.12 -4.58
CA LYS A 86 4.18 -18.88 -5.12
C LYS A 86 4.62 -18.55 -6.56
N ALA A 87 5.82 -18.92 -6.97
CA ALA A 87 6.33 -18.62 -8.32
C ALA A 87 5.66 -19.52 -9.37
N SER A 88 5.49 -20.82 -9.07
CA SER A 88 4.66 -21.74 -9.87
C SER A 88 3.22 -21.22 -10.02
N VAL A 89 2.60 -20.75 -8.92
CA VAL A 89 1.24 -20.17 -8.97
C VAL A 89 1.16 -18.89 -9.78
N ARG A 90 2.18 -18.03 -9.69
CA ARG A 90 2.27 -16.81 -10.49
C ARG A 90 2.36 -17.13 -11.98
N TRP A 91 3.21 -18.08 -12.35
CA TRP A 91 3.30 -18.58 -13.73
C TRP A 91 1.97 -19.19 -14.21
N LEU A 92 1.28 -19.96 -13.36
CA LEU A 92 -0.04 -20.53 -13.65
C LEU A 92 -1.12 -19.45 -13.85
N LEU A 93 -0.99 -18.28 -13.21
CA LEU A 93 -1.88 -17.12 -13.38
C LEU A 93 -1.55 -16.33 -14.65
N GLU A 94 -0.27 -16.12 -14.93
CA GLU A 94 0.22 -15.35 -16.07
C GLU A 94 -0.05 -16.11 -17.39
N ASN A 95 0.17 -17.42 -17.42
CA ASN A 95 -0.06 -18.31 -18.57
C ASN A 95 -1.44 -18.99 -18.58
N LYS A 96 -2.41 -18.54 -17.77
CA LYS A 96 -3.76 -19.14 -17.67
C LYS A 96 -4.44 -19.33 -19.05
N HIS A 97 -4.33 -18.35 -19.94
CA HIS A 97 -4.98 -18.33 -21.25
C HIS A 97 -4.43 -19.40 -22.19
N LYS A 98 -3.11 -19.65 -22.17
CA LYS A 98 -2.44 -20.67 -23.02
C LYS A 98 -2.81 -22.10 -22.61
N ARG A 99 -3.01 -22.36 -21.32
CA ARG A 99 -3.20 -23.72 -20.76
C ARG A 99 -4.65 -24.11 -20.47
N SER A 100 -5.56 -23.15 -20.24
CA SER A 100 -6.90 -23.49 -19.74
C SER A 100 -7.77 -24.13 -20.82
N ASN A 101 -7.73 -23.59 -22.04
CA ASN A 101 -8.42 -24.15 -23.22
C ASN A 101 -7.90 -25.56 -23.60
N LEU A 102 -6.59 -25.79 -23.46
CA LEU A 102 -5.97 -27.11 -23.71
C LEU A 102 -6.40 -28.16 -22.66
N ALA A 103 -6.69 -27.74 -21.43
CA ALA A 103 -7.14 -28.65 -20.38
C ALA A 103 -8.64 -28.97 -20.49
N ASP A 104 -9.47 -27.99 -20.86
CA ASP A 104 -10.91 -28.14 -21.10
C ASP A 104 -11.42 -27.01 -22.04
N PRO A 105 -12.07 -27.32 -23.18
CA PRO A 105 -12.60 -26.31 -24.10
C PRO A 105 -13.64 -25.36 -23.48
N SER A 106 -14.33 -25.78 -22.41
CA SER A 106 -15.25 -24.90 -21.66
C SER A 106 -14.51 -23.90 -20.76
N PHE A 107 -13.21 -24.11 -20.52
CA PHE A 107 -12.41 -23.36 -19.55
C PHE A 107 -11.63 -22.19 -20.19
N ILE A 108 -12.36 -21.33 -20.91
CA ILE A 108 -11.78 -20.18 -21.61
C ILE A 108 -11.40 -19.08 -20.60
N THR A 109 -10.13 -18.65 -20.61
CA THR A 109 -9.65 -17.53 -19.79
C THR A 109 -8.91 -16.50 -20.65
N SER A 110 -9.23 -15.21 -20.46
CA SER A 110 -8.63 -14.12 -21.25
C SER A 110 -7.15 -13.89 -20.92
N PRO A 111 -6.31 -13.46 -21.88
CA PRO A 111 -4.92 -13.09 -21.62
C PRO A 111 -4.82 -11.87 -20.68
N ASN A 112 -3.66 -11.71 -20.05
CA ASN A 112 -3.34 -10.50 -19.28
C ASN A 112 -2.66 -9.51 -20.24
N LEU A 113 -3.24 -8.32 -20.42
CA LEU A 113 -2.71 -7.28 -21.31
C LEU A 113 -2.20 -6.08 -20.51
N TYR A 114 -1.05 -5.54 -20.91
CA TYR A 114 -0.40 -4.38 -20.31
C TYR A 114 -0.50 -3.19 -21.25
N HIS A 115 -0.79 -2.00 -20.71
CA HIS A 115 -1.05 -0.80 -21.51
C HIS A 115 0.14 0.18 -21.48
N VAL A 116 0.57 0.60 -22.66
CA VAL A 116 1.39 1.79 -22.87
C VAL A 116 0.50 2.85 -23.52
N ILE A 117 0.69 4.12 -23.16
CA ILE A 117 -0.03 5.22 -23.80
C ILE A 117 1.00 6.13 -24.46
N ILE A 118 0.88 6.27 -25.78
CA ILE A 118 1.66 7.18 -26.60
C ILE A 118 0.83 8.45 -26.79
N HIS A 119 1.50 9.59 -26.75
CA HIS A 119 0.91 10.92 -26.85
C HIS A 119 1.50 11.66 -28.04
N SER A 120 0.74 12.62 -28.57
CA SER A 120 1.08 13.32 -29.81
C SER A 120 1.15 12.40 -31.04
N CYS A 121 0.31 11.36 -31.08
CA CYS A 121 0.12 10.55 -32.29
C CYS A 121 -0.81 11.32 -33.25
N PRO A 122 -0.44 11.53 -34.53
CA PRO A 122 -1.25 12.35 -35.45
C PRO A 122 -2.63 11.78 -35.70
N VAL A 123 -3.65 12.62 -35.92
CA VAL A 123 -5.04 12.14 -36.08
C VAL A 123 -5.31 11.44 -37.41
N PHE A 124 -4.41 11.57 -38.39
CA PHE A 124 -4.42 10.83 -39.64
C PHE A 124 -3.80 9.43 -39.54
N PHE A 125 -3.27 9.04 -38.37
CA PHE A 125 -2.78 7.67 -38.12
C PHE A 125 -3.96 6.70 -38.09
N ASP A 126 -4.03 5.77 -39.05
CA ASP A 126 -5.07 4.74 -39.05
C ASP A 126 -4.65 3.56 -38.15
N ILE A 127 -5.54 3.22 -37.23
CA ILE A 127 -5.40 2.08 -36.31
C ILE A 127 -5.78 0.77 -37.01
N SER A 128 -6.39 0.87 -38.19
CA SER A 128 -6.85 -0.23 -39.03
C SER A 128 -5.84 -0.60 -40.12
N ASP A 129 -4.87 0.27 -40.42
CA ASP A 129 -3.82 0.04 -41.40
C ASP A 129 -2.59 -0.60 -40.72
N GLU A 130 -2.15 -1.74 -41.25
CA GLU A 130 -0.99 -2.47 -40.73
C GLU A 130 0.34 -1.75 -41.04
N SER A 131 0.39 -0.90 -42.07
CA SER A 131 1.58 -0.16 -42.47
C SER A 131 1.93 0.96 -41.47
N ASP A 132 0.93 1.73 -41.03
CA ASP A 132 1.04 2.76 -40.00
C ASP A 132 1.51 2.17 -38.66
N ILE A 133 0.90 1.05 -38.24
CA ILE A 133 1.31 0.32 -37.03
C ILE A 133 2.76 -0.18 -37.15
N SER A 134 3.16 -0.67 -38.33
CA SER A 134 4.52 -1.15 -38.58
C SER A 134 5.56 -0.02 -38.48
N GLU A 135 5.30 1.14 -39.06
CA GLU A 135 6.19 2.29 -38.99
C GLU A 135 6.25 2.88 -37.57
N LEU A 136 5.13 2.94 -36.83
CA LEU A 136 5.12 3.32 -35.41
C LEU A 136 6.00 2.39 -34.56
N CYS A 137 5.91 1.07 -34.79
CA CYS A 137 6.72 0.08 -34.09
C CYS A 137 8.21 0.24 -34.41
N LYS A 138 8.55 0.38 -35.70
CA LYS A 138 9.91 0.62 -36.20
C LYS A 138 10.54 1.90 -35.62
N GLN A 139 9.82 3.02 -35.60
CA GLN A 139 10.29 4.29 -35.03
C GLN A 139 10.56 4.23 -33.52
N ASN A 140 9.89 3.33 -32.80
CA ASN A 140 10.04 3.16 -31.35
C ASN A 140 10.88 1.92 -30.98
N ASN A 141 11.47 1.22 -31.97
CA ASN A 141 12.24 -0.02 -31.80
C ASN A 141 11.46 -1.14 -31.08
N ILE A 142 10.21 -1.34 -31.50
CA ILE A 142 9.25 -2.34 -31.00
C ILE A 142 9.01 -3.37 -32.11
N ASP A 143 8.91 -4.67 -31.79
CA ASP A 143 8.44 -5.68 -32.75
C ASP A 143 6.91 -5.59 -32.89
N CYS A 144 6.42 -5.42 -34.12
CA CYS A 144 5.00 -5.35 -34.46
C CYS A 144 4.21 -6.56 -33.92
N LYS A 145 4.83 -7.75 -33.81
CA LYS A 145 4.21 -8.99 -33.32
C LYS A 145 3.89 -8.96 -31.81
N GLU A 146 4.55 -8.09 -31.04
CA GLU A 146 4.28 -7.90 -29.61
C GLU A 146 3.05 -6.99 -29.36
N VAL A 147 2.61 -6.24 -30.38
CA VAL A 147 1.42 -5.39 -30.32
C VAL A 147 0.16 -6.22 -30.54
N LYS A 148 -0.68 -6.33 -29.51
CA LYS A 148 -1.90 -7.18 -29.54
C LYS A 148 -3.17 -6.42 -29.88
N LYS A 149 -3.22 -5.14 -29.51
CA LYS A 149 -4.31 -4.24 -29.90
C LYS A 149 -3.88 -2.80 -29.74
N VAL A 150 -4.16 -2.02 -30.78
CA VAL A 150 -4.06 -0.57 -30.77
C VAL A 150 -5.46 0.03 -30.66
N ARG A 151 -5.61 1.15 -29.97
CA ARG A 151 -6.85 1.95 -29.98
C ARG A 151 -6.60 3.40 -29.58
N TRP A 152 -7.40 4.31 -30.10
CA TRP A 152 -7.48 5.67 -29.56
C TRP A 152 -7.96 5.63 -28.09
N LEU A 153 -7.33 6.42 -27.22
CA LEU A 153 -7.76 6.60 -25.82
C LEU A 153 -9.13 7.30 -25.75
N LYS A 154 -9.32 8.26 -26.67
CA LYS A 154 -10.58 8.87 -27.09
C LYS A 154 -10.43 9.10 -28.60
N THR A 155 -11.40 8.67 -29.41
CA THR A 155 -11.39 8.92 -30.87
C THR A 155 -11.15 10.41 -31.13
N PRO A 156 -10.13 10.78 -31.91
CA PRO A 156 -9.87 12.18 -32.21
C PRO A 156 -11.00 12.76 -33.07
N ASN A 157 -11.30 14.04 -32.86
CA ASN A 157 -12.15 14.81 -33.76
C ASN A 157 -11.23 15.50 -34.77
N ILE A 158 -11.33 15.12 -36.05
CA ILE A 158 -10.40 15.52 -37.11
C ILE A 158 -10.45 17.04 -37.35
N GLU A 159 -11.59 17.68 -37.08
CA GLU A 159 -11.80 19.12 -37.26
C GLU A 159 -11.25 19.99 -36.12
N GLU A 160 -10.89 19.41 -34.96
CA GLU A 160 -10.52 20.19 -33.76
C GLU A 160 -9.08 19.97 -33.27
N LYS A 161 -8.36 18.93 -33.72
CA LYS A 161 -7.04 18.55 -33.16
C LYS A 161 -6.14 17.85 -34.17
N ASP A 162 -4.89 18.31 -34.25
CA ASP A 162 -3.84 17.68 -35.07
C ASP A 162 -3.31 16.36 -34.48
N PHE A 163 -3.43 16.18 -33.15
CA PHE A 163 -2.87 15.01 -32.45
C PHE A 163 -3.81 14.42 -31.39
N GLY A 164 -3.78 13.08 -31.28
CA GLY A 164 -4.49 12.28 -30.29
C GLY A 164 -3.57 11.59 -29.26
N SER A 165 -4.13 10.63 -28.55
CA SER A 165 -3.40 9.74 -27.62
C SER A 165 -3.84 8.31 -27.84
N LEU A 166 -2.86 7.44 -28.06
CA LEU A 166 -3.04 6.10 -28.58
C LEU A 166 -2.58 5.08 -27.54
N VAL A 167 -3.42 4.08 -27.27
CA VAL A 167 -3.19 3.03 -26.27
C VAL A 167 -2.75 1.77 -27.01
N ILE A 168 -1.52 1.34 -26.74
CA ILE A 168 -0.99 0.06 -27.23
C ILE A 168 -1.08 -0.96 -26.11
N LEU A 169 -1.61 -2.13 -26.45
CA LEU A 169 -1.75 -3.27 -25.54
C LEU A 169 -0.74 -4.36 -25.92
N PHE A 170 0.14 -4.68 -24.97
CA PHE A 170 1.18 -5.70 -25.07
C PHE A 170 0.87 -6.90 -24.19
N GLU A 171 1.31 -8.09 -24.59
CA GLU A 171 1.36 -9.27 -23.70
C GLU A 171 2.62 -9.25 -22.81
N ASN A 172 3.73 -8.70 -23.31
CA ASN A 172 4.99 -8.60 -22.58
C ASN A 172 5.00 -7.41 -21.59
N ARG A 173 5.19 -7.73 -20.30
CA ARG A 173 5.18 -6.75 -19.21
C ARG A 173 6.43 -5.88 -19.13
N ASN A 174 7.59 -6.43 -19.49
CA ASN A 174 8.88 -5.75 -19.32
C ASN A 174 9.05 -4.68 -20.41
N LEU A 175 8.77 -5.05 -21.66
CA LEU A 175 8.72 -4.13 -22.81
C LEU A 175 7.86 -2.88 -22.53
N ALA A 176 6.71 -3.06 -21.86
CA ALA A 176 5.81 -1.96 -21.51
C ALA A 176 6.33 -1.02 -20.38
N TYR A 177 7.42 -1.37 -19.69
CA TYR A 177 7.93 -0.61 -18.54
C TYR A 177 9.03 0.40 -18.90
N ASP A 178 9.85 0.11 -19.90
CA ASP A 178 11.16 0.77 -20.11
C ASP A 178 11.11 2.17 -20.77
N ILE A 179 9.95 2.84 -20.80
CA ILE A 179 9.63 3.91 -21.78
C ILE A 179 9.56 5.38 -21.20
N ILE A 180 9.95 5.75 -19.94
CA ILE A 180 9.67 7.13 -19.34
C ILE A 180 10.51 7.65 -18.11
N LYS A 181 10.89 8.97 -17.96
CA LYS A 181 11.45 9.68 -16.72
C LYS A 181 11.23 11.25 -16.54
N GLY A 182 11.69 11.92 -15.42
CA GLY A 182 11.61 13.41 -15.10
C GLY A 182 12.21 13.91 -13.71
N VAL A 183 12.35 15.25 -13.40
CA VAL A 183 13.12 15.92 -12.24
C VAL A 183 12.59 17.35 -11.78
N TYR A 184 12.91 17.89 -10.54
CA TYR A 184 12.58 19.25 -9.94
C TYR A 184 13.37 19.59 -8.60
N ASN A 185 13.45 20.86 -8.09
CA ASN A 185 14.06 21.26 -6.77
C ASN A 185 13.18 22.25 -5.94
N THR A 186 13.17 22.15 -4.60
CA THR A 186 12.19 22.83 -3.71
C THR A 186 12.65 24.16 -3.07
N PRO A 187 11.71 25.08 -2.74
CA PRO A 187 12.00 26.35 -2.08
C PRO A 187 12.66 26.24 -0.69
N ALA A 188 13.34 27.32 -0.30
CA ALA A 188 13.97 27.58 1.02
C ALA A 188 15.11 26.65 1.48
N LYS A 189 15.07 25.34 1.18
CA LYS A 189 16.10 24.40 1.65
C LYS A 189 17.26 24.19 0.67
N PHE A 190 16.99 24.31 -0.63
CA PHE A 190 17.94 24.14 -1.73
C PHE A 190 18.69 22.79 -1.71
N GLU A 191 18.04 21.74 -1.19
CA GLU A 191 18.65 20.43 -0.96
C GLU A 191 18.99 19.69 -2.26
N GLY A 192 18.27 19.95 -3.36
CA GLY A 192 18.54 19.37 -4.68
C GLY A 192 19.93 19.69 -5.26
N LEU A 193 20.65 20.66 -4.69
CA LEU A 193 22.04 20.95 -5.04
C LEU A 193 23.00 19.80 -4.73
N ARG A 194 22.83 19.07 -3.63
CA ARG A 194 23.71 17.93 -3.30
C ARG A 194 23.49 16.73 -4.24
N PRO A 195 22.25 16.27 -4.50
CA PRO A 195 21.97 15.25 -5.51
C PRO A 195 22.42 15.68 -6.91
N LEU A 196 22.20 16.94 -7.30
CA LEU A 196 22.70 17.47 -8.58
C LEU A 196 24.23 17.41 -8.66
N LYS A 197 24.94 17.85 -7.61
CA LYS A 197 26.41 17.77 -7.52
C LYS A 197 26.93 16.33 -7.58
N SER A 198 26.25 15.38 -6.95
CA SER A 198 26.59 13.94 -7.01
C SER A 198 26.37 13.40 -8.43
N TRP A 199 25.20 13.65 -9.02
CA TRP A 199 24.88 13.22 -10.38
C TRP A 199 25.83 13.80 -11.43
N LEU A 200 26.16 15.10 -11.33
CA LEU A 200 27.18 15.79 -12.14
C LEU A 200 28.61 15.28 -11.90
N THR A 201 28.82 14.45 -10.87
CA THR A 201 30.12 13.85 -10.53
C THR A 201 30.20 12.39 -10.93
N GLU A 202 29.08 11.66 -10.87
CA GLU A 202 28.94 10.29 -11.38
C GLU A 202 28.86 10.25 -12.92
N PHE A 203 28.15 11.20 -13.55
CA PHE A 203 28.16 11.36 -15.00
C PHE A 203 29.30 12.29 -15.44
N SER A 204 30.26 11.75 -16.22
CA SER A 204 31.35 12.55 -16.81
C SER A 204 30.87 13.32 -18.04
N LEU A 205 30.22 14.47 -17.82
CA LEU A 205 29.53 15.26 -18.85
C LEU A 205 30.44 16.04 -19.82
N ARG A 206 31.72 15.69 -19.96
CA ARG A 206 32.63 16.35 -20.93
C ARG A 206 32.57 15.73 -22.33
N SER A 207 32.22 14.45 -22.44
CA SER A 207 32.15 13.72 -23.71
C SER A 207 30.86 14.00 -24.48
N LEU A 208 29.73 14.18 -23.80
CA LEU A 208 28.38 14.31 -24.37
C LEU A 208 27.90 15.77 -24.34
N PRO A 209 27.11 16.26 -25.32
CA PRO A 209 26.35 17.50 -25.17
C PRO A 209 25.33 17.34 -24.04
N THR A 210 25.28 18.28 -23.09
CA THR A 210 24.33 18.20 -21.96
C THR A 210 23.73 19.55 -21.61
N ILE A 211 22.41 19.53 -21.42
CA ILE A 211 21.56 20.65 -21.05
C ILE A 211 20.81 20.29 -19.76
N ILE A 212 20.74 21.21 -18.82
CA ILE A 212 20.09 21.05 -17.51
C ILE A 212 19.07 22.17 -17.37
N VAL A 213 17.80 21.79 -17.34
CA VAL A 213 16.66 22.66 -16.99
C VAL A 213 16.37 22.43 -15.52
N ILE A 214 16.28 23.50 -14.73
CA ILE A 214 16.03 23.41 -13.28
C ILE A 214 15.22 24.61 -12.78
N ASP A 215 14.09 24.36 -12.10
CA ASP A 215 13.59 25.32 -11.10
C ASP A 215 14.52 25.21 -9.90
N SER A 216 15.41 26.18 -9.74
CA SER A 216 16.43 26.16 -8.69
C SER A 216 15.90 26.64 -7.35
N ASN A 217 14.82 27.43 -7.34
CA ASN A 217 14.39 28.28 -6.23
C ASN A 217 15.49 29.20 -5.62
N LEU A 218 16.67 29.30 -6.23
CA LEU A 218 17.82 30.05 -5.70
C LEU A 218 17.83 31.49 -6.16
N HIS A 219 18.15 32.40 -5.24
CA HIS A 219 18.30 33.81 -5.53
C HIS A 219 19.78 34.19 -5.53
N HIS A 220 20.24 34.82 -6.62
CA HIS A 220 21.57 35.40 -6.74
C HIS A 220 21.53 36.63 -7.65
N PRO A 221 22.26 37.73 -7.33
CA PRO A 221 22.31 38.93 -8.15
C PRO A 221 22.76 38.72 -9.61
N LEU A 222 23.44 37.60 -9.90
CA LEU A 222 23.91 37.25 -11.25
C LEU A 222 22.77 36.88 -12.21
N TRP A 223 21.61 36.42 -11.71
CA TRP A 223 20.46 36.04 -12.55
C TRP A 223 19.14 36.69 -12.14
N ASN A 224 18.99 37.16 -10.91
CA ASN A 224 17.83 37.94 -10.49
C ASN A 224 17.78 39.33 -11.15
N PRO A 225 16.59 39.97 -11.23
CA PRO A 225 16.47 41.35 -11.67
C PRO A 225 17.28 42.31 -10.77
N PRO A 226 17.85 43.41 -11.29
CA PRO A 226 18.67 44.35 -10.51
C PRO A 226 18.01 44.93 -9.25
N SER A 227 16.67 44.94 -9.19
CA SER A 227 15.91 45.39 -8.03
C SER A 227 15.61 44.31 -6.98
N TYR A 228 16.18 43.11 -7.12
CA TYR A 228 16.06 42.04 -6.13
C TYR A 228 17.46 41.58 -5.69
N CYS A 229 18.05 42.35 -4.77
CA CYS A 229 19.44 42.23 -4.36
C CYS A 229 19.73 41.04 -3.42
N HIS A 230 18.70 40.27 -3.02
CA HIS A 230 18.88 39.17 -2.09
C HIS A 230 19.64 37.99 -2.72
N SER A 231 20.61 37.46 -1.97
CA SER A 231 21.53 36.41 -2.43
C SER A 231 21.60 35.28 -1.41
N HIS A 232 21.23 34.07 -1.81
CA HIS A 232 21.34 32.89 -0.95
C HIS A 232 22.79 32.38 -0.93
N PRO A 233 23.39 32.05 0.23
CA PRO A 233 24.76 31.52 0.30
C PRO A 233 24.97 30.27 -0.57
N LYS A 234 23.97 29.37 -0.60
CA LYS A 234 23.97 28.16 -1.43
C LYS A 234 23.93 28.43 -2.94
N ALA A 235 23.55 29.63 -3.39
CA ALA A 235 23.60 29.98 -4.81
C ALA A 235 25.06 30.19 -5.30
N LYS A 236 25.96 30.66 -4.43
CA LYS A 236 27.41 30.69 -4.70
C LYS A 236 28.01 29.28 -4.75
N GLU A 237 27.54 28.37 -3.89
CA GLU A 237 27.94 26.95 -3.99
C GLU A 237 27.42 26.33 -5.30
N PHE A 238 26.18 26.61 -5.69
CA PHE A 238 25.60 26.15 -6.96
C PHE A 238 26.42 26.61 -8.17
N LEU A 239 26.77 27.89 -8.26
CA LEU A 239 27.66 28.44 -9.28
C LEU A 239 28.97 27.64 -9.36
N LYS A 240 29.66 27.47 -8.21
CA LYS A 240 30.92 26.72 -8.12
C LYS A 240 30.79 25.25 -8.55
N ILE A 241 29.62 24.63 -8.34
CA ILE A 241 29.31 23.26 -8.77
C ILE A 241 29.15 23.19 -10.30
N MET A 242 28.39 24.12 -10.90
CA MET A 242 28.13 24.14 -12.34
C MET A 242 29.41 24.50 -13.12
N GLU A 243 30.12 25.54 -12.69
CA GLU A 243 31.41 25.96 -13.26
C GLU A 243 32.48 24.87 -13.16
N GLY A 244 32.59 24.21 -12.00
CA GLY A 244 33.50 23.08 -11.78
C GLY A 244 33.22 21.86 -12.67
N LYS A 245 32.05 21.82 -13.33
CA LYS A 245 31.63 20.80 -14.30
C LYS A 245 31.50 21.35 -15.72
N SER A 246 32.00 22.56 -15.95
CA SER A 246 31.99 23.26 -17.25
C SER A 246 30.58 23.48 -17.80
N LEU A 247 29.60 23.73 -16.94
CA LEU A 247 28.22 24.09 -17.29
C LEU A 247 28.02 25.60 -17.11
N TYR A 248 27.56 26.28 -18.16
CA TYR A 248 27.35 27.73 -18.20
C TYR A 248 25.87 28.06 -18.20
N LEU A 249 25.49 29.15 -17.53
CA LEU A 249 24.12 29.67 -17.56
C LEU A 249 23.80 30.20 -18.97
N THR A 250 22.76 29.65 -19.59
CA THR A 250 22.34 29.98 -20.96
C THR A 250 20.96 30.67 -20.99
N SER A 251 20.19 30.61 -19.90
CA SER A 251 18.96 31.41 -19.76
C SER A 251 19.26 32.90 -19.53
N PRO A 252 18.40 33.84 -20.01
CA PRO A 252 18.63 35.27 -19.87
C PRO A 252 18.79 35.74 -18.42
N MET A 253 19.84 36.51 -18.14
CA MET A 253 20.07 37.11 -16.82
C MET A 253 19.12 38.30 -16.58
N GLY A 254 18.65 38.46 -15.35
CA GLY A 254 17.84 39.62 -14.93
C GLY A 254 16.36 39.59 -15.31
N ILE A 255 15.90 38.59 -16.08
CA ILE A 255 14.50 38.45 -16.51
C ILE A 255 13.74 37.52 -15.55
N PRO A 256 12.66 37.97 -14.87
CA PRO A 256 11.97 37.16 -13.87
C PRO A 256 11.28 35.92 -14.47
N THR A 257 11.51 34.76 -13.87
CA THR A 257 10.80 33.51 -14.18
C THR A 257 9.71 33.16 -13.16
N PHE A 258 9.71 33.75 -11.97
CA PHE A 258 8.68 33.56 -10.94
C PHE A 258 8.16 34.90 -10.40
N LEU A 259 6.85 35.01 -10.19
CA LEU A 259 6.23 36.13 -9.47
C LEU A 259 5.51 35.66 -8.21
N SER A 260 5.92 36.23 -7.07
CA SER A 260 5.24 36.04 -5.79
C SER A 260 3.87 36.72 -5.76
N GLN A 261 2.98 36.24 -4.87
CA GLN A 261 1.65 36.82 -4.67
C GLN A 261 1.67 38.29 -4.20
N HIS A 262 2.79 38.75 -3.61
CA HIS A 262 2.98 40.13 -3.15
C HIS A 262 3.54 41.09 -4.22
N GLY A 263 3.89 40.57 -5.41
CA GLY A 263 4.39 41.33 -6.55
C GLY A 263 5.92 41.34 -6.72
N SER A 264 6.68 40.71 -5.82
CA SER A 264 8.12 40.53 -5.99
C SER A 264 8.41 39.59 -7.15
N ALA A 265 9.30 40.00 -8.05
CA ALA A 265 9.67 39.30 -9.27
C ALA A 265 11.11 38.76 -9.17
N THR A 266 11.30 37.46 -9.35
CA THR A 266 12.59 36.77 -9.18
C THR A 266 12.86 35.79 -10.30
N THR A 267 14.13 35.44 -10.51
CA THR A 267 14.55 34.45 -11.49
C THR A 267 15.02 33.20 -10.75
N ILE A 268 14.29 32.10 -10.88
CA ILE A 268 14.57 30.83 -10.20
C ILE A 268 14.61 29.65 -11.16
N ASP A 269 13.80 29.65 -12.22
CA ASP A 269 13.92 28.72 -13.35
C ASP A 269 15.14 29.10 -14.20
N HIS A 270 16.03 28.13 -14.44
CA HIS A 270 17.31 28.32 -15.12
C HIS A 270 17.60 27.22 -16.15
N LEU A 271 18.38 27.59 -17.18
CA LEU A 271 18.93 26.68 -18.18
C LEU A 271 20.46 26.74 -18.14
N TRP A 272 21.11 25.59 -17.97
CA TRP A 272 22.56 25.45 -17.97
C TRP A 272 23.03 24.47 -19.05
N ALA A 273 24.13 24.75 -19.73
CA ALA A 273 24.66 23.88 -20.80
C ALA A 273 26.19 23.84 -20.83
N ASN A 274 26.75 22.69 -21.22
CA ASN A 274 28.20 22.53 -21.42
C ASN A 274 28.62 23.05 -22.82
N PRO A 275 29.92 23.23 -23.13
CA PRO A 275 30.34 23.80 -24.41
C PRO A 275 29.77 23.07 -25.63
N LYS A 276 29.73 21.73 -25.59
CA LYS A 276 29.18 20.92 -26.68
C LYS A 276 27.68 21.18 -26.89
N ALA A 277 26.87 21.28 -25.84
CA ALA A 277 25.45 21.62 -25.96
C ALA A 277 25.19 23.11 -26.19
N ARG A 278 26.06 24.01 -25.74
CA ARG A 278 25.93 25.45 -26.00
C ARG A 278 26.03 25.76 -27.48
N ASN A 279 26.88 25.03 -28.22
CA ASN A 279 26.94 25.10 -29.68
C ASN A 279 25.69 24.55 -30.39
N LEU A 280 24.83 23.81 -29.68
CA LEU A 280 23.54 23.32 -30.18
C LEU A 280 22.39 24.27 -29.81
N ILE A 281 22.47 25.04 -28.72
CA ILE A 281 21.40 25.96 -28.31
C ILE A 281 21.42 27.21 -29.18
N THR A 282 20.34 27.45 -29.94
CA THR A 282 20.23 28.61 -30.84
C THR A 282 19.59 29.82 -30.16
N SER A 283 18.60 29.64 -29.28
CA SER A 283 18.06 30.73 -28.46
C SER A 283 17.31 30.25 -27.21
N VAL A 284 17.16 31.15 -26.23
CA VAL A 284 16.36 30.94 -25.01
C VAL A 284 15.49 32.17 -24.75
N HIS A 285 14.18 31.96 -24.54
CA HIS A 285 13.20 33.03 -24.36
C HIS A 285 12.25 32.72 -23.19
N ILE A 286 11.78 33.74 -22.49
CA ILE A 286 10.80 33.61 -21.40
C ILE A 286 9.45 34.13 -21.89
N GLN A 287 8.42 33.28 -21.82
CA GLN A 287 7.07 33.61 -22.27
C GLN A 287 6.28 34.34 -21.17
N LEU A 288 5.84 35.56 -21.47
CA LEU A 288 5.06 36.39 -20.56
C LEU A 288 3.58 35.96 -20.42
N ASN A 289 3.15 34.90 -21.10
CA ASN A 289 1.80 34.34 -21.00
C ASN A 289 1.82 33.00 -20.26
N ASN A 290 1.31 32.99 -19.02
CA ASN A 290 1.44 31.84 -18.12
C ASN A 290 0.10 31.35 -17.53
N HIS A 291 -1.05 31.77 -18.09
CA HIS A 291 -2.37 31.24 -17.77
C HIS A 291 -2.74 31.18 -16.26
N ALA A 292 -2.26 32.15 -15.47
CA ALA A 292 -2.45 32.25 -14.01
C ALA A 292 -1.56 31.34 -13.14
N SER A 293 -0.50 30.74 -13.71
CA SER A 293 0.64 30.27 -12.92
C SER A 293 1.37 31.47 -12.27
N ASP A 294 2.12 31.17 -11.22
CA ASP A 294 3.15 32.00 -10.60
C ASP A 294 4.49 31.97 -11.37
N HIS A 295 4.83 30.85 -12.03
CA HIS A 295 5.99 30.72 -12.92
C HIS A 295 5.71 31.20 -14.36
N GLN A 296 6.75 31.58 -15.10
CA GLN A 296 6.73 31.97 -16.52
C GLN A 296 7.43 30.89 -17.35
N PRO A 297 6.83 30.39 -18.46
CA PRO A 297 7.46 29.34 -19.26
C PRO A 297 8.79 29.79 -19.87
N VAL A 298 9.82 28.94 -19.75
CA VAL A 298 11.11 29.11 -20.42
C VAL A 298 11.16 28.22 -21.66
N THR A 299 11.34 28.82 -22.84
CA THR A 299 11.43 28.14 -24.14
C THR A 299 12.88 28.13 -24.61
N THR A 300 13.38 26.99 -25.08
CA THR A 300 14.77 26.79 -25.53
C THR A 300 14.77 26.11 -26.90
N ASN A 301 15.50 26.68 -27.86
CA ASN A 301 15.66 26.14 -29.21
C ASN A 301 17.04 25.48 -29.35
N ILE A 302 17.10 24.30 -29.98
CA ILE A 302 18.31 23.46 -30.09
C ILE A 302 18.41 22.92 -31.53
N ALA A 303 19.55 23.14 -32.19
CA ALA A 303 19.92 22.54 -33.47
C ALA A 303 20.69 21.22 -33.25
N LEU A 304 20.45 20.20 -34.07
CA LEU A 304 21.01 18.86 -33.90
C LEU A 304 21.65 18.33 -35.20
N ASN A 305 22.97 18.49 -35.34
CA ASN A 305 23.76 17.86 -36.40
C ASN A 305 24.77 16.86 -35.79
N PHE A 306 24.89 15.68 -36.40
CA PHE A 306 25.67 14.54 -35.89
C PHE A 306 27.01 14.35 -36.61
N GLN A 307 28.08 14.11 -35.85
CA GLN A 307 29.25 13.32 -36.29
C GLN A 307 30.01 12.75 -35.07
N GLN A 308 30.65 11.58 -35.24
CA GLN A 308 31.20 10.74 -34.16
C GLN A 308 32.64 11.10 -33.75
N ASN A 309 33.03 10.69 -32.53
CA ASN A 309 34.28 9.93 -32.30
C ASN A 309 34.35 9.36 -30.86
N ILE A 310 34.96 8.17 -30.71
CA ILE A 310 35.11 7.42 -29.45
C ILE A 310 36.59 7.09 -29.22
N SER A 311 37.07 7.15 -27.97
CA SER A 311 38.37 6.62 -27.57
C SER A 311 38.33 6.01 -26.14
N LYS A 312 39.11 4.94 -25.94
CA LYS A 312 39.16 4.09 -24.71
C LYS A 312 40.01 4.74 -23.60
N LEU A 313 39.83 4.30 -22.34
CA LEU A 313 40.88 4.26 -21.28
C LEU A 313 40.47 3.36 -20.08
N SER A 314 41.40 3.11 -19.14
CA SER A 314 41.57 1.84 -18.39
C SER A 314 41.39 1.87 -16.85
N HIS A 315 41.48 0.69 -16.23
CA HIS A 315 41.27 0.35 -14.80
C HIS A 315 42.11 1.10 -13.74
N ILE A 316 41.54 1.32 -12.55
CA ILE A 316 42.23 1.47 -11.24
C ILE A 316 41.36 0.85 -10.12
N SER A 317 41.98 0.24 -9.09
CA SER A 317 41.33 -0.27 -7.87
C SER A 317 42.20 -0.05 -6.61
N MET A 318 41.57 0.05 -5.43
CA MET A 318 42.25 0.11 -4.11
C MET A 318 41.62 -0.84 -3.09
N LYS A 319 42.36 -1.18 -2.02
CA LYS A 319 42.07 -2.28 -1.07
C LYS A 319 41.31 -1.85 0.19
N LEU A 320 40.78 -2.87 0.88
CA LEU A 320 39.78 -2.77 1.95
C LEU A 320 40.35 -2.55 3.37
N SER A 321 41.65 -2.30 3.52
CA SER A 321 42.35 -2.27 4.83
C SER A 321 42.15 -1.00 5.65
N ASP A 322 41.65 0.08 5.03
CA ASP A 322 41.82 1.45 5.55
C ASP A 322 40.51 2.05 6.10
N LEU A 323 39.54 1.20 6.47
CA LEU A 323 38.21 1.60 6.92
C LEU A 323 38.07 1.53 8.46
N ASP A 324 37.99 2.69 9.10
CA ASP A 324 37.81 2.82 10.55
C ASP A 324 36.38 2.42 10.98
N HIS A 325 36.30 1.37 11.79
CA HIS A 325 35.05 0.76 12.23
C HIS A 325 34.31 1.55 13.32
N THR A 326 34.98 2.44 14.04
CA THR A 326 34.37 3.17 15.18
C THR A 326 33.32 4.18 14.71
N LYS A 327 33.65 4.93 13.67
CA LYS A 327 32.79 5.95 13.05
C LYS A 327 31.50 5.39 12.47
N LEU A 328 31.54 4.14 11.99
CA LEU A 328 30.40 3.44 11.42
C LEU A 328 29.31 3.10 12.46
N GLN A 329 29.65 2.99 13.75
CA GLN A 329 28.67 2.72 14.80
C GLN A 329 27.87 3.97 15.22
N GLU A 330 28.46 5.16 15.14
CA GLU A 330 27.79 6.41 15.49
C GLU A 330 26.76 6.83 14.42
N ASP A 331 27.13 6.72 13.13
CA ASP A 331 26.25 7.08 12.00
C ASP A 331 24.95 6.23 11.98
N VAL A 332 25.06 4.92 12.23
CA VAL A 332 23.91 4.00 12.27
C VAL A 332 22.92 4.31 13.41
N LEU A 333 23.39 4.92 14.50
CA LEU A 333 22.54 5.31 15.63
C LEU A 333 21.71 6.57 15.33
N GLN A 334 22.21 7.49 14.51
CA GLN A 334 21.49 8.70 14.11
C GLN A 334 20.41 8.40 13.04
N ASP A 335 20.73 7.56 12.05
CA ASP A 335 19.83 7.27 10.91
C ASP A 335 18.50 6.60 11.31
N LEU A 336 18.45 5.92 12.46
CA LEU A 336 17.23 5.26 12.95
C LEU A 336 16.16 6.22 13.48
N GLN A 337 16.52 7.45 13.87
CA GLN A 337 15.61 8.33 14.60
C GLN A 337 14.72 9.20 13.69
N HIS A 338 15.09 9.40 12.42
CA HIS A 338 14.52 10.47 11.58
C HIS A 338 13.76 10.07 10.32
N ILE A 339 13.38 8.80 10.11
CA ILE A 339 12.48 8.49 8.99
C ILE A 339 11.03 8.85 9.37
N PRO A 340 10.48 9.93 8.77
CA PRO A 340 9.16 9.83 8.14
C PRO A 340 8.85 10.74 6.93
N LEU A 341 7.90 10.29 6.09
CA LEU A 341 7.29 10.94 4.91
C LEU A 341 8.25 11.36 3.77
N THR A 342 7.99 11.19 2.47
CA THR A 342 7.09 10.27 1.75
C THR A 342 7.39 10.30 0.24
N THR A 343 7.63 9.13 -0.35
CA THR A 343 6.89 8.63 -1.53
C THR A 343 6.50 9.56 -2.69
N GLU A 344 7.45 10.24 -3.31
CA GLU A 344 7.36 10.71 -4.70
C GLU A 344 8.80 11.08 -5.10
N ASN A 345 9.59 10.28 -5.84
CA ASN A 345 9.29 9.73 -7.16
C ASN A 345 10.23 8.56 -7.54
N MET A 346 9.74 7.31 -7.55
CA MET A 346 10.41 6.22 -8.31
C MET A 346 9.85 6.00 -9.71
N THR A 347 8.67 6.56 -9.99
CA THR A 347 7.97 6.35 -11.25
C THR A 347 8.01 7.65 -12.04
N GLY A 348 9.11 7.86 -12.75
CA GLY A 348 9.18 8.92 -13.72
C GLY A 348 8.12 8.70 -14.79
N LYS A 349 7.03 9.47 -14.74
CA LYS A 349 5.99 9.50 -15.76
C LYS A 349 5.82 10.96 -16.19
N LYS A 350 5.90 11.24 -17.49
CA LYS A 350 5.35 12.48 -18.03
C LYS A 350 3.86 12.52 -17.68
N ILE A 351 3.42 13.60 -17.05
CA ILE A 351 2.02 13.80 -16.69
C ILE A 351 1.27 14.23 -17.95
N ASN A 352 0.25 13.47 -18.34
CA ASN A 352 -0.65 13.93 -19.39
C ASN A 352 -1.72 14.84 -18.83
N ILE A 353 -1.81 16.02 -19.44
CA ILE A 353 -2.99 16.86 -19.33
C ILE A 353 -4.06 16.23 -20.25
N ASN A 354 -4.85 15.33 -19.66
CA ASN A 354 -6.05 14.77 -20.30
C ASN A 354 -6.87 15.91 -20.92
N ALA A 355 -7.11 15.90 -22.24
CA ALA A 355 -7.98 16.89 -22.88
C ALA A 355 -9.45 16.81 -22.41
N THR A 356 -9.83 15.73 -21.71
CA THR A 356 -11.08 15.60 -20.94
C THR A 356 -11.08 16.40 -19.63
N LYS A 357 -10.01 17.16 -19.33
CA LYS A 357 -9.92 18.14 -18.23
C LYS A 357 -10.05 19.60 -18.70
N HIS A 358 -10.52 19.86 -19.92
CA HIS A 358 -11.11 21.18 -20.16
C HIS A 358 -12.27 21.34 -19.18
N LYS A 359 -12.14 22.36 -18.33
CA LYS A 359 -13.18 22.75 -17.38
C LYS A 359 -14.40 23.16 -18.23
N PRO A 360 -15.55 22.45 -18.17
CA PRO A 360 -16.64 22.71 -19.11
C PRO A 360 -17.31 24.08 -18.91
N TRP A 361 -17.01 24.74 -17.78
CA TRP A 361 -17.35 26.12 -17.47
C TRP A 361 -16.36 27.17 -18.03
N TRP A 362 -15.31 26.76 -18.74
CA TRP A 362 -14.31 27.69 -19.29
C TRP A 362 -14.79 28.23 -20.63
N ASP A 363 -15.34 29.45 -20.62
CA ASP A 363 -15.66 30.18 -21.85
C ASP A 363 -14.44 30.93 -22.37
N GLU A 364 -13.96 30.54 -23.55
CA GLU A 364 -12.83 31.17 -24.21
C GLU A 364 -13.16 32.59 -24.71
N LYS A 365 -14.40 32.86 -25.13
CA LYS A 365 -14.79 34.18 -25.67
C LYS A 365 -14.73 35.26 -24.60
N THR A 366 -15.18 34.96 -23.38
CA THR A 366 -15.15 35.90 -22.26
C THR A 366 -13.82 35.89 -21.50
N LEU A 367 -13.20 34.73 -21.26
CA LEU A 367 -11.98 34.65 -20.44
C LEU A 367 -10.70 35.02 -21.22
N THR A 368 -10.61 34.81 -22.53
CA THR A 368 -9.39 35.13 -23.29
C THR A 368 -9.09 36.64 -23.35
N PRO A 369 -10.06 37.55 -23.60
CA PRO A 369 -9.84 38.99 -23.48
C PRO A 369 -9.38 39.40 -22.07
N LEU A 370 -10.00 38.84 -21.02
CA LEU A 370 -9.61 39.11 -19.62
C LEU A 370 -8.20 38.63 -19.28
N VAL A 371 -7.80 37.43 -19.76
CA VAL A 371 -6.44 36.93 -19.63
C VAL A 371 -5.45 37.82 -20.38
N ARG A 372 -5.77 38.25 -21.60
CA ARG A 372 -4.93 39.18 -22.39
C ARG A 372 -4.78 40.53 -21.70
N GLY A 373 -5.86 41.13 -21.21
CA GLY A 373 -5.86 42.40 -20.48
C GLY A 373 -5.06 42.33 -19.18
N ARG A 374 -5.32 41.33 -18.34
CA ARG A 374 -4.55 41.05 -17.12
C ARG A 374 -3.07 40.83 -17.42
N ASN A 375 -2.73 40.09 -18.47
CA ASN A 375 -1.33 39.87 -18.86
C ASN A 375 -0.66 41.15 -19.36
N LYS A 376 -1.37 42.05 -20.05
CA LYS A 376 -0.87 43.40 -20.41
C LYS A 376 -0.65 44.25 -19.15
N ALA A 377 -1.63 44.33 -18.25
CA ALA A 377 -1.52 45.05 -16.97
C ALA A 377 -0.34 44.53 -16.12
N ARG A 378 -0.13 43.20 -16.10
CA ARG A 378 1.03 42.57 -15.46
C ARG A 378 2.36 42.97 -16.11
N LYS A 379 2.47 42.98 -17.45
CA LYS A 379 3.69 43.46 -18.13
C LYS A 379 3.98 44.91 -17.74
N TRP A 380 2.96 45.76 -17.70
CA TRP A 380 3.10 47.16 -17.30
C TRP A 380 3.54 47.31 -15.83
N ALA A 381 2.94 46.56 -14.90
CA ALA A 381 3.33 46.54 -13.49
C ALA A 381 4.76 46.01 -13.23
N LEU A 382 5.29 45.15 -14.10
CA LEU A 382 6.67 44.67 -14.02
C LEU A 382 7.69 45.71 -14.54
N ILE A 383 7.30 46.48 -15.56
CA ILE A 383 8.12 47.55 -16.14
C ILE A 383 8.08 48.81 -15.27
N ASN A 384 6.93 49.11 -14.67
CA ASN A 384 6.64 50.36 -13.99
C ASN A 384 6.30 50.09 -12.51
N LYS A 385 7.24 50.35 -11.61
CA LYS A 385 7.19 49.94 -10.19
C LYS A 385 6.33 50.84 -9.28
N LYS A 386 5.58 51.78 -9.85
CA LYS A 386 4.71 52.68 -9.10
C LYS A 386 3.46 51.95 -8.57
N PRO A 387 2.87 52.40 -7.44
CA PRO A 387 1.69 51.75 -6.86
C PRO A 387 0.47 51.71 -7.80
N GLU A 388 0.29 52.68 -8.70
CA GLU A 388 -0.88 52.70 -9.60
C GLU A 388 -0.85 51.50 -10.57
N ALA A 389 0.34 51.14 -11.08
CA ALA A 389 0.48 49.99 -11.97
C ALA A 389 0.25 48.65 -11.25
N LYS A 390 0.59 48.56 -9.96
CA LYS A 390 0.28 47.41 -9.11
C LYS A 390 -1.22 47.29 -8.84
N ASN A 391 -1.90 48.40 -8.55
CA ASN A 391 -3.34 48.45 -8.33
C ASN A 391 -4.11 48.05 -9.60
N PHE A 392 -3.72 48.60 -10.76
CA PHE A 392 -4.32 48.24 -12.05
C PHE A 392 -4.20 46.74 -12.36
N TYR A 393 -3.07 46.09 -12.05
CA TYR A 393 -2.97 44.63 -12.15
C TYR A 393 -3.91 43.90 -11.18
N GLN A 394 -4.10 44.40 -9.96
CA GLN A 394 -5.01 43.80 -8.97
C GLN A 394 -6.48 43.89 -9.42
N GLU A 395 -6.89 45.00 -10.02
CA GLU A 395 -8.24 45.19 -10.61
C GLU A 395 -8.54 44.14 -11.70
N TRP A 396 -7.63 43.99 -12.68
CA TRP A 396 -7.77 42.98 -13.73
C TRP A 396 -7.76 41.53 -13.18
N GLN A 397 -6.99 41.28 -12.11
CA GLN A 397 -6.98 39.98 -11.44
C GLN A 397 -8.26 39.72 -10.63
N LEU A 398 -8.89 40.76 -10.06
CA LEU A 398 -10.18 40.67 -9.39
C LEU A 398 -11.31 40.41 -10.39
N ALA A 399 -11.38 41.17 -11.48
CA ALA A 399 -12.35 40.97 -12.56
C ALA A 399 -12.31 39.53 -13.11
N PHE A 400 -11.11 39.01 -13.40
CA PHE A 400 -10.91 37.64 -13.84
C PHE A 400 -11.37 36.57 -12.81
N LYS A 401 -11.15 36.80 -11.51
CA LYS A 401 -11.61 35.89 -10.45
C LYS A 401 -13.13 35.90 -10.30
N THR A 402 -13.76 37.08 -10.36
CA THR A 402 -15.21 37.25 -10.30
C THR A 402 -15.89 36.53 -11.47
N GLU A 403 -15.34 36.68 -12.67
CA GLU A 403 -15.90 36.08 -13.88
C GLU A 403 -15.79 34.54 -13.89
N ILE A 404 -14.68 33.98 -13.40
CA ILE A 404 -14.57 32.53 -13.16
C ILE A 404 -15.63 32.03 -12.16
N LYS A 405 -15.99 32.83 -11.15
CA LYS A 405 -17.04 32.48 -10.18
C LYS A 405 -18.42 32.48 -10.83
N ARG A 406 -18.70 33.45 -11.71
CA ARG A 406 -19.95 33.53 -12.51
C ARG A 406 -20.12 32.32 -13.41
N LEU A 407 -19.15 32.05 -14.28
CA LEU A 407 -19.20 30.95 -15.26
C LEU A 407 -19.33 29.55 -14.62
N LYS A 408 -18.67 29.31 -13.47
CA LYS A 408 -18.85 28.08 -12.68
C LYS A 408 -20.29 27.91 -12.19
N ASN A 409 -20.90 28.98 -11.68
CA ASN A 409 -22.25 28.94 -11.14
C ASN A 409 -23.29 28.73 -12.26
N GLU A 410 -23.10 29.35 -13.43
CA GLU A 410 -23.97 29.17 -14.59
C GLU A 410 -23.89 27.76 -15.17
N HIS A 411 -22.68 27.21 -15.30
CA HIS A 411 -22.50 25.83 -15.72
C HIS A 411 -23.17 24.84 -14.74
N TRP A 412 -23.07 25.08 -13.43
CA TRP A 412 -23.76 24.26 -12.42
C TRP A 412 -25.29 24.36 -12.52
N ARG A 413 -25.82 25.55 -12.79
CA ARG A 413 -27.28 25.76 -13.02
C ARG A 413 -27.76 25.04 -14.28
N LYS A 414 -27.04 25.14 -15.40
CA LYS A 414 -27.36 24.39 -16.64
C LYS A 414 -27.31 22.88 -16.43
N PHE A 415 -26.25 22.37 -15.80
CA PHE A 415 -26.13 20.95 -15.46
C PHE A 415 -27.32 20.41 -14.65
N LEU A 416 -27.83 21.20 -13.69
CA LEU A 416 -29.03 20.83 -12.92
C LEU A 416 -30.32 20.89 -13.75
N ALA A 417 -30.44 21.81 -14.69
CA ALA A 417 -31.61 21.92 -15.58
C ALA A 417 -31.65 20.83 -16.67
N GLU A 418 -30.50 20.39 -17.15
CA GLU A 418 -30.33 19.37 -18.21
C GLU A 418 -30.32 17.92 -17.67
N SER A 419 -30.49 17.73 -16.35
CA SER A 419 -30.37 16.43 -15.68
C SER A 419 -31.58 15.52 -15.86
N SER A 420 -31.42 14.41 -16.60
CA SER A 420 -32.41 13.32 -16.68
C SER A 420 -32.44 12.43 -15.42
N PRO A 421 -33.47 11.58 -15.21
CA PRO A 421 -33.62 10.78 -13.98
C PRO A 421 -32.40 9.90 -13.61
N ASN A 422 -31.67 9.39 -14.62
CA ASN A 422 -30.44 8.61 -14.42
C ASN A 422 -29.25 9.45 -13.91
N HIS A 423 -29.26 10.77 -14.12
CA HIS A 423 -28.23 11.70 -13.64
C HIS A 423 -28.54 12.29 -12.25
N ALA A 424 -29.79 12.20 -11.79
CA ALA A 424 -30.19 12.63 -10.44
C ALA A 424 -29.35 11.96 -9.33
N PHE A 425 -28.93 10.69 -9.51
CA PHE A 425 -28.04 9.99 -8.59
C PHE A 425 -26.61 10.57 -8.53
N GLN A 426 -26.14 11.20 -9.60
CA GLN A 426 -24.84 11.89 -9.61
C GLN A 426 -24.96 13.26 -8.90
N ALA A 427 -26.02 14.02 -9.19
CA ALA A 427 -26.32 15.26 -8.45
C ALA A 427 -26.51 14.99 -6.94
N TYR A 428 -27.19 13.89 -6.57
CA TYR A 428 -27.36 13.46 -5.19
C TYR A 428 -26.05 13.12 -4.47
N LYS A 429 -25.03 12.59 -5.19
CA LYS A 429 -23.67 12.41 -4.61
C LYS A 429 -23.01 13.72 -4.21
N PHE A 430 -23.28 14.82 -4.92
CA PHE A 430 -22.81 16.16 -4.56
C PHE A 430 -23.72 16.87 -3.55
N LYS A 431 -25.00 16.44 -3.44
CA LYS A 431 -25.96 16.94 -2.44
C LYS A 431 -25.88 16.22 -1.10
N LYS A 432 -25.20 15.06 -1.01
CA LYS A 432 -24.65 14.61 0.26
C LYS A 432 -23.69 15.69 0.75
N LEU A 433 -24.12 16.42 1.78
CA LEU A 433 -23.22 17.07 2.72
C LEU A 433 -22.04 16.12 2.92
N THR A 434 -20.84 16.59 2.63
CA THR A 434 -19.62 16.00 3.17
C THR A 434 -19.90 15.77 4.65
N LYS A 435 -19.98 14.49 5.06
CA LYS A 435 -20.11 14.16 6.49
C LYS A 435 -19.03 14.99 7.17
N SER A 436 -19.40 15.86 8.12
CA SER A 436 -18.38 16.54 8.89
C SER A 436 -17.53 15.47 9.55
N ASP A 437 -16.25 15.43 9.21
CA ASP A 437 -15.32 14.45 9.79
C ASP A 437 -15.25 14.62 11.32
N ASN A 438 -15.56 15.84 11.79
CA ASN A 438 -15.81 16.23 13.18
C ASN A 438 -16.59 15.15 13.96
N ILE A 439 -16.09 14.77 15.13
CA ILE A 439 -16.82 13.89 16.04
C ILE A 439 -17.99 14.67 16.67
N LEU A 440 -19.16 14.03 16.66
CA LEU A 440 -20.38 14.61 17.26
C LEU A 440 -20.22 14.73 18.78
N PRO A 441 -21.02 15.56 19.45
CA PRO A 441 -21.05 15.59 20.91
C PRO A 441 -21.32 14.21 21.49
N LEU A 442 -20.47 13.80 22.45
CA LEU A 442 -20.55 12.50 23.11
C LEU A 442 -21.32 12.62 24.42
N LYS A 443 -22.05 11.58 24.82
CA LYS A 443 -22.77 11.58 26.09
C LYS A 443 -21.83 11.40 27.28
N GLU A 444 -22.06 12.22 28.30
CA GLU A 444 -21.49 12.10 29.63
C GLU A 444 -22.33 11.14 30.50
N ASN A 445 -21.80 10.78 31.67
CA ASN A 445 -22.43 9.84 32.59
C ASN A 445 -23.76 10.38 33.16
N GLU A 446 -23.91 11.70 33.18
CA GLU A 446 -25.09 12.43 33.69
C GLU A 446 -26.07 12.84 32.56
N GLY A 447 -25.85 12.36 31.33
CA GLY A 447 -26.74 12.61 30.19
C GLY A 447 -26.45 13.89 29.40
N ASN A 448 -25.60 14.78 29.92
CA ASN A 448 -25.07 15.94 29.21
C ASN A 448 -24.24 15.54 27.97
N LEU A 449 -24.05 16.48 27.04
CA LEU A 449 -23.33 16.25 25.77
C LEU A 449 -22.05 17.10 25.71
N THR A 450 -20.89 16.46 25.63
CA THR A 450 -19.61 17.18 25.59
C THR A 450 -19.28 17.68 24.19
N LEU A 451 -19.09 19.00 24.06
CA LEU A 451 -18.59 19.65 22.85
C LEU A 451 -17.06 19.80 22.83
N ASP A 452 -16.40 19.81 23.99
CA ASP A 452 -14.94 19.92 24.11
C ASP A 452 -14.20 18.70 23.53
N ASN A 453 -13.11 18.96 22.81
CA ASN A 453 -12.32 17.93 22.14
C ASN A 453 -11.39 17.17 23.11
N LYS A 454 -10.94 17.77 24.22
CA LYS A 454 -10.12 17.08 25.23
C LYS A 454 -10.95 16.00 25.95
N LEU A 455 -12.13 16.39 26.47
CA LEU A 455 -13.07 15.47 27.10
C LEU A 455 -13.60 14.42 26.12
N LYS A 456 -13.91 14.78 24.85
CA LYS A 456 -14.27 13.76 23.83
C LYS A 456 -13.18 12.70 23.65
N VAL A 457 -11.91 13.10 23.58
CA VAL A 457 -10.79 12.16 23.47
C VAL A 457 -10.77 11.21 24.67
N GLN A 458 -10.90 11.74 25.90
CA GLN A 458 -10.96 10.93 27.10
C GLN A 458 -12.11 9.91 27.06
N ARG A 459 -13.35 10.34 26.73
CA ARG A 459 -14.50 9.43 26.64
C ARG A 459 -14.39 8.41 25.51
N LEU A 460 -13.70 8.74 24.42
CA LEU A 460 -13.38 7.78 23.35
C LEU A 460 -12.36 6.75 23.82
N PHE A 461 -11.33 7.16 24.57
CA PHE A 461 -10.35 6.24 25.15
C PHE A 461 -11.00 5.29 26.16
N GLU A 462 -11.72 5.83 27.15
CA GLU A 462 -12.49 5.07 28.14
C GLU A 462 -13.47 4.11 27.45
N GLY A 463 -14.35 4.62 26.59
CA GLY A 463 -15.42 3.84 25.97
C GLY A 463 -15.00 2.86 24.86
N THR A 464 -13.72 2.82 24.45
CA THR A 464 -13.24 1.92 23.37
C THR A 464 -11.94 1.18 23.68
N SER A 465 -11.13 1.63 24.64
CA SER A 465 -9.78 1.14 24.91
C SER A 465 -9.58 0.70 26.37
N VAL A 466 -10.27 1.31 27.34
CA VAL A 466 -10.17 0.93 28.77
C VAL A 466 -11.42 0.20 29.23
N ILE A 467 -11.34 -1.14 29.29
CA ILE A 467 -12.40 -1.96 29.89
C ILE A 467 -11.79 -2.72 31.09
N GLN A 468 -12.12 -2.28 32.29
CA GLN A 468 -11.70 -2.93 33.53
C GLN A 468 -12.57 -4.15 33.82
N ASN A 469 -12.25 -5.27 33.16
CA ASN A 469 -12.76 -6.58 33.56
C ASN A 469 -11.88 -7.18 34.65
N LEU A 470 -12.52 -7.84 35.62
CA LEU A 470 -11.86 -8.80 36.52
C LEU A 470 -11.40 -9.98 35.67
N VAL A 471 -10.17 -10.44 35.92
CA VAL A 471 -9.55 -11.55 35.19
C VAL A 471 -9.03 -12.53 36.21
N ASP A 472 -9.49 -13.78 36.13
CA ASP A 472 -8.89 -14.86 36.90
C ASP A 472 -7.50 -15.17 36.32
N MET A 473 -6.48 -15.09 37.17
CA MET A 473 -5.07 -15.33 36.85
C MET A 473 -4.47 -16.43 37.76
N SER A 474 -5.29 -17.10 38.58
CA SER A 474 -4.81 -18.04 39.62
C SER A 474 -4.16 -19.31 39.06
N ASP A 475 -4.38 -19.62 37.79
CA ASP A 475 -3.81 -20.77 37.08
C ASP A 475 -2.51 -20.46 36.33
N ILE A 476 -2.03 -19.21 36.34
CA ILE A 476 -0.74 -18.85 35.72
C ILE A 476 0.41 -19.28 36.64
N ASN A 477 1.00 -20.43 36.31
CA ASN A 477 2.28 -20.84 36.88
C ASN A 477 3.45 -20.18 36.14
N PRO A 478 4.41 -19.53 36.84
CA PRO A 478 5.60 -18.95 36.22
C PRO A 478 6.56 -20.07 35.76
N ARG A 479 6.67 -20.28 34.44
CA ARG A 479 7.68 -21.18 33.85
C ARG A 479 8.95 -20.40 33.51
N ASN A 480 10.04 -20.69 34.22
CA ASN A 480 11.38 -20.24 33.85
C ASN A 480 11.96 -21.17 32.77
N THR A 481 11.89 -20.73 31.51
CA THR A 481 12.52 -21.44 30.39
C THR A 481 14.01 -21.12 30.31
N ASN A 482 14.83 -21.80 31.11
CA ASN A 482 16.30 -21.71 31.09
C ASN A 482 16.92 -22.44 29.87
N THR A 483 16.30 -22.32 28.70
CA THR A 483 16.80 -22.87 27.43
C THR A 483 17.65 -21.82 26.70
N PRO A 484 18.81 -22.20 26.14
CA PRO A 484 19.68 -21.25 25.44
C PRO A 484 18.96 -20.63 24.23
N LEU A 485 19.03 -19.30 24.14
CA LEU A 485 18.34 -18.54 23.09
C LEU A 485 19.09 -18.64 21.75
N PHE A 486 18.59 -19.46 20.84
CA PHE A 486 19.05 -19.44 19.45
C PHE A 486 18.25 -18.43 18.62
N PHE A 487 18.95 -17.51 17.97
CA PHE A 487 18.38 -16.46 17.13
C PHE A 487 18.71 -16.72 15.64
N PRO A 488 17.79 -17.29 14.84
CA PRO A 488 18.02 -17.39 13.40
C PRO A 488 18.19 -15.98 12.82
N PRO A 489 19.28 -15.66 12.10
CA PRO A 489 19.48 -14.31 11.58
C PRO A 489 18.49 -13.95 10.47
N ILE A 490 18.16 -12.67 10.38
CA ILE A 490 17.46 -12.07 9.24
C ILE A 490 18.45 -11.97 8.09
N THR A 491 18.14 -12.64 6.99
CA THR A 491 18.92 -12.57 5.75
C THR A 491 18.44 -11.41 4.89
N MET A 492 19.35 -10.81 4.11
CA MET A 492 19.04 -9.73 3.17
C MET A 492 17.82 -10.06 2.30
N HIS A 493 17.81 -11.25 1.68
CA HIS A 493 16.69 -11.71 0.85
C HIS A 493 15.34 -11.73 1.58
N LYS A 494 15.28 -12.16 2.86
CA LYS A 494 14.03 -12.13 3.64
C LYS A 494 13.57 -10.70 3.88
N LEU A 495 14.49 -9.80 4.18
CA LEU A 495 14.21 -8.39 4.47
C LEU A 495 13.78 -7.61 3.22
N SER A 496 14.55 -7.69 2.11
CA SER A 496 14.19 -7.05 0.83
C SER A 496 12.81 -7.50 0.36
N ARG A 497 12.52 -8.80 0.44
CA ARG A 497 11.19 -9.33 0.14
C ARG A 497 10.10 -8.80 1.08
N ALA A 498 10.37 -8.66 2.38
CA ALA A 498 9.40 -8.10 3.31
C ALA A 498 9.05 -6.64 2.96
N VAL A 499 10.03 -5.86 2.52
CA VAL A 499 9.84 -4.50 2.00
C VAL A 499 9.05 -4.50 0.69
N GLU A 500 9.38 -5.36 -0.27
CA GLU A 500 8.64 -5.52 -1.53
C GLU A 500 7.18 -5.92 -1.31
N GLU A 501 6.88 -6.75 -0.31
CA GLU A 501 5.52 -7.19 0.03
C GLU A 501 4.68 -6.10 0.74
N LEU A 502 5.25 -4.95 1.16
CA LEU A 502 4.50 -3.90 1.89
C LEU A 502 3.30 -3.35 1.06
N PRO A 503 2.10 -3.18 1.64
CA PRO A 503 0.96 -2.62 0.93
C PRO A 503 1.12 -1.12 0.63
N LYS A 504 0.88 -0.72 -0.64
CA LYS A 504 0.85 0.70 -1.06
C LYS A 504 -0.39 1.43 -0.50
N LYS A 505 -0.36 2.76 -0.44
CA LYS A 505 -1.47 3.65 -0.04
C LYS A 505 -2.03 3.35 1.37
N LYS A 506 -1.17 3.02 2.33
CA LYS A 506 -1.54 2.81 3.73
C LYS A 506 -1.12 4.00 4.58
N ALA A 507 -2.05 4.59 5.32
CA ALA A 507 -1.77 5.68 6.25
C ALA A 507 -0.59 5.34 7.19
N PRO A 508 0.31 6.29 7.47
CA PRO A 508 1.55 6.00 8.18
C PRO A 508 1.43 6.27 9.68
N GLY A 509 2.48 5.92 10.44
CA GLY A 509 2.52 6.06 11.90
C GLY A 509 2.72 7.49 12.42
N PRO A 510 3.07 7.69 13.71
CA PRO A 510 3.25 9.01 14.31
C PRO A 510 4.47 9.74 13.76
N ASN A 511 5.52 8.98 13.41
CA ASN A 511 6.61 9.53 12.64
C ASN A 511 6.07 9.96 11.27
N GLN A 512 5.47 9.02 10.53
CA GLN A 512 4.74 9.17 9.25
C GLN A 512 5.37 8.55 7.95
N ILE A 513 6.37 7.63 7.94
CA ILE A 513 6.79 6.99 6.63
C ILE A 513 5.61 6.27 5.94
N LEU A 514 5.27 6.56 4.68
CA LEU A 514 4.45 5.62 3.87
C LEU A 514 5.33 4.50 3.29
N ASN A 515 4.76 3.31 3.22
CA ASN A 515 5.41 2.08 2.75
C ASN A 515 6.16 2.22 1.42
N GLU A 516 5.70 3.04 0.48
CA GLU A 516 6.38 3.22 -0.81
C GLU A 516 7.75 3.88 -0.66
N LEU A 517 8.07 4.57 0.44
CA LEU A 517 9.36 5.25 0.60
C LEU A 517 10.40 4.19 0.95
N LEU A 518 10.05 3.30 1.88
CA LEU A 518 10.85 2.12 2.21
C LEU A 518 11.09 1.25 0.97
N LYS A 519 10.12 1.14 0.05
CA LYS A 519 10.33 0.48 -1.25
C LYS A 519 11.30 1.23 -2.15
N ILE A 520 11.19 2.55 -2.21
CA ILE A 520 12.06 3.42 -3.01
C ILE A 520 13.52 3.30 -2.56
N ILE A 521 13.79 3.48 -1.28
CA ILE A 521 15.15 3.45 -0.72
C ILE A 521 15.61 2.04 -0.32
N SER A 522 14.84 1.00 -0.67
CA SER A 522 15.04 -0.38 -0.20
C SER A 522 16.46 -0.92 -0.44
N THR A 523 17.03 -0.63 -1.61
CA THR A 523 18.39 -1.07 -1.99
C THR A 523 19.48 -0.51 -1.08
N HIS A 524 19.32 0.72 -0.58
CA HIS A 524 20.28 1.38 0.29
C HIS A 524 19.97 1.19 1.78
N LEU A 525 18.69 1.06 2.14
CA LEU A 525 18.24 0.98 3.53
C LEU A 525 18.25 -0.45 4.10
N THR A 526 18.03 -1.48 3.27
CA THR A 526 17.97 -2.87 3.78
C THR A 526 19.28 -3.42 4.37
N PRO A 527 20.49 -3.03 3.94
CA PRO A 527 21.73 -3.42 4.63
C PRO A 527 21.77 -2.96 6.10
N TYR A 528 21.46 -1.68 6.36
CA TYR A 528 21.42 -1.14 7.72
C TYR A 528 20.27 -1.73 8.55
N LEU A 529 19.06 -1.83 7.99
CA LEU A 529 17.93 -2.46 8.67
C LEU A 529 18.17 -3.94 9.00
N LYS A 530 19.00 -4.66 8.22
CA LYS A 530 19.41 -6.04 8.56
C LYS A 530 20.18 -6.06 9.87
N GLU A 531 21.21 -5.22 10.02
CA GLU A 531 22.02 -5.21 11.25
C GLU A 531 21.19 -4.76 12.44
N VAL A 532 20.40 -3.70 12.28
CA VAL A 532 19.52 -3.19 13.35
C VAL A 532 18.49 -4.24 13.77
N PHE A 533 17.79 -4.88 12.84
CA PHE A 533 16.79 -5.89 13.19
C PHE A 533 17.43 -7.18 13.76
N ASN A 534 18.67 -7.52 13.37
CA ASN A 534 19.42 -8.61 13.99
C ASN A 534 19.88 -8.26 15.41
N GLY A 535 20.34 -7.03 15.64
CA GLY A 535 20.64 -6.52 16.98
C GLY A 535 19.41 -6.50 17.88
N CYS A 536 18.24 -6.05 17.38
CA CYS A 536 16.96 -6.15 18.08
C CYS A 536 16.60 -7.60 18.44
N LEU A 537 16.80 -8.55 17.52
CA LEU A 537 16.59 -9.98 17.80
C LEU A 537 17.53 -10.50 18.87
N GLN A 538 18.85 -10.31 18.72
CA GLN A 538 19.87 -10.80 19.66
C GLN A 538 19.67 -10.29 21.08
N ASN A 539 19.23 -9.04 21.23
CA ASN A 539 18.95 -8.41 22.53
C ASN A 539 17.50 -8.62 23.01
N CYS A 540 16.68 -9.42 22.30
CA CYS A 540 15.24 -9.60 22.56
C CYS A 540 14.44 -8.28 22.67
N TYR A 541 14.93 -7.20 22.05
CA TYR A 541 14.47 -5.84 22.29
C TYR A 541 13.61 -5.32 21.13
N PHE A 542 12.43 -4.78 21.47
CA PHE A 542 11.58 -4.05 20.53
C PHE A 542 11.61 -2.54 20.85
N PRO A 543 12.18 -1.69 19.96
CA PRO A 543 12.36 -0.26 20.20
C PRO A 543 11.11 0.50 20.66
N SER A 544 11.23 1.27 21.73
CA SER A 544 10.16 2.13 22.29
C SER A 544 9.54 3.06 21.25
N MET A 545 10.36 3.68 20.39
CA MET A 545 9.91 4.57 19.31
C MET A 545 9.04 3.86 18.23
N TRP A 546 9.03 2.53 18.19
CA TRP A 546 8.15 1.75 17.31
C TRP A 546 6.84 1.33 17.98
N LYS A 547 6.79 1.34 19.33
CA LYS A 547 5.61 1.01 20.15
C LYS A 547 4.65 2.20 20.37
N ARG A 548 5.07 3.41 20.00
CA ARG A 548 4.20 4.59 20.01
C ARG A 548 3.25 4.59 18.80
N ALA A 549 1.96 4.70 19.05
CA ALA A 549 0.91 4.77 18.04
C ALA A 549 0.32 6.19 17.88
N LEU A 550 -0.32 6.43 16.74
CA LEU A 550 -1.19 7.57 16.49
C LEU A 550 -2.60 7.01 16.28
N THR A 551 -3.47 7.13 17.28
CA THR A 551 -4.84 6.63 17.20
C THR A 551 -5.72 7.60 16.41
N ALA A 552 -6.16 7.16 15.24
CA ALA A 552 -7.19 7.82 14.45
C ALA A 552 -8.57 7.23 14.78
N ILE A 553 -9.58 8.08 14.97
CA ILE A 553 -10.93 7.64 15.36
C ILE A 553 -11.85 7.64 14.12
N ILE A 554 -12.48 6.49 13.83
CA ILE A 554 -13.37 6.33 12.68
C ILE A 554 -14.78 5.91 13.12
N ARG A 555 -15.81 6.54 12.56
CA ARG A 555 -17.23 6.16 12.76
C ARG A 555 -17.52 4.75 12.23
N LYS A 556 -18.02 3.84 13.06
CA LYS A 556 -18.54 2.52 12.61
C LYS A 556 -19.79 2.73 11.76
N SER A 557 -19.87 2.11 10.60
CA SER A 557 -21.01 2.24 9.69
C SER A 557 -22.31 1.68 10.29
N GLY A 558 -23.44 2.34 10.01
CA GLY A 558 -24.77 1.83 10.36
C GLY A 558 -25.08 1.84 11.87
N LYS A 559 -24.54 2.80 12.62
CA LYS A 559 -24.94 3.07 14.00
C LYS A 559 -25.99 4.17 14.07
N ASP A 560 -27.03 3.95 14.86
CA ASP A 560 -28.17 4.86 15.00
C ASP A 560 -27.84 6.07 15.89
N ASN A 561 -26.95 5.88 16.85
CA ASN A 561 -26.50 6.90 17.79
C ASN A 561 -24.96 7.02 17.79
N TYR A 562 -24.44 8.16 17.32
CA TYR A 562 -23.01 8.49 17.36
C TYR A 562 -22.63 9.40 18.54
N SER A 563 -23.51 9.62 19.52
CA SER A 563 -23.13 10.19 20.82
C SER A 563 -22.59 9.12 21.79
N ASP A 564 -22.68 7.84 21.41
CA ASP A 564 -22.07 6.72 22.13
C ASP A 564 -20.62 6.50 21.64
N PRO A 565 -19.59 6.58 22.50
CA PRO A 565 -18.21 6.28 22.12
C PRO A 565 -18.02 4.93 21.42
N ARG A 566 -18.83 3.92 21.75
CA ARG A 566 -18.77 2.58 21.14
C ARG A 566 -19.22 2.55 19.68
N ALA A 567 -19.87 3.61 19.19
CA ALA A 567 -20.16 3.82 17.77
C ALA A 567 -18.91 4.20 16.95
N TYR A 568 -17.77 4.42 17.60
CA TYR A 568 -16.48 4.69 16.96
C TYR A 568 -15.54 3.48 17.06
N CYS A 569 -14.52 3.49 16.21
CA CYS A 569 -13.47 2.49 16.12
C CYS A 569 -12.10 3.20 16.16
N PRO A 570 -11.26 2.98 17.20
CA PRO A 570 -9.90 3.48 17.22
C PRO A 570 -9.00 2.62 16.31
N ILE A 571 -8.25 3.26 15.43
CA ILE A 571 -7.22 2.60 14.61
C ILE A 571 -5.85 3.16 15.00
N ALA A 572 -5.00 2.29 15.53
CA ALA A 572 -3.64 2.61 15.93
C ALA A 572 -2.71 2.62 14.70
N LEU A 573 -2.34 3.81 14.24
CA LEU A 573 -1.36 3.97 13.19
C LEU A 573 0.05 3.81 13.80
N LEU A 574 0.60 2.61 13.71
CA LEU A 574 1.95 2.26 14.22
C LEU A 574 3.08 2.75 13.30
N ASN A 575 4.30 2.80 13.84
CA ASN A 575 5.53 3.11 13.09
C ASN A 575 5.73 2.14 11.91
N THR A 576 6.16 2.65 10.76
CA THR A 576 6.30 1.87 9.53
C THR A 576 7.54 0.96 9.52
N LEU A 577 8.62 1.36 10.19
CA LEU A 577 9.76 0.45 10.43
C LEU A 577 9.38 -0.63 11.46
N GLY A 578 8.66 -0.23 12.52
CA GLY A 578 8.05 -1.15 13.48
C GLY A 578 7.23 -2.23 12.80
N LYS A 579 6.25 -1.83 11.96
CA LYS A 579 5.42 -2.76 11.17
C LYS A 579 6.20 -3.67 10.22
N LEU A 580 7.35 -3.22 9.70
CA LEU A 580 8.23 -4.07 8.88
C LEU A 580 8.94 -5.13 9.75
N PHE A 581 9.41 -4.75 10.94
CA PHE A 581 10.00 -5.69 11.90
C PHE A 581 8.95 -6.65 12.46
N GLU A 582 7.78 -6.16 12.88
CA GLU A 582 6.60 -6.94 13.27
C GLU A 582 6.24 -7.97 12.19
N LYS A 583 6.25 -7.60 10.90
CA LYS A 583 6.01 -8.55 9.80
C LYS A 583 7.05 -9.68 9.78
N ILE A 584 8.32 -9.40 10.07
CA ILE A 584 9.38 -10.42 10.12
C ILE A 584 9.22 -11.34 11.34
N ILE A 585 8.85 -10.79 12.50
CA ILE A 585 8.52 -11.59 13.70
C ILE A 585 7.28 -12.44 13.45
N ASN A 586 6.23 -11.87 12.84
CA ASN A 586 5.01 -12.56 12.45
C ASN A 586 5.27 -13.68 11.44
N ASP A 587 6.08 -13.44 10.39
CA ASP A 587 6.42 -14.45 9.39
C ASP A 587 7.20 -15.63 10.01
N ARG A 588 7.91 -15.43 11.14
CA ARG A 588 8.53 -16.50 11.96
C ARG A 588 7.51 -17.20 12.86
N LEU A 589 6.70 -16.43 13.58
CA LEU A 589 5.67 -16.94 14.49
C LEU A 589 4.66 -17.81 13.74
N SER A 590 4.08 -17.30 12.65
CA SER A 590 3.18 -18.06 11.77
C SER A 590 3.85 -19.22 11.01
N PHE A 591 5.18 -19.24 10.90
CA PHE A 591 5.87 -20.45 10.41
C PHE A 591 5.93 -21.52 11.50
N TRP A 592 6.30 -21.15 12.73
CA TRP A 592 6.32 -22.05 13.88
C TRP A 592 4.92 -22.60 14.19
N GLU A 593 3.88 -21.78 14.17
CA GLU A 593 2.48 -22.20 14.40
C GLU A 593 2.02 -23.28 13.43
N GLU A 594 2.19 -23.05 12.13
CA GLU A 594 1.76 -23.98 11.08
C GLU A 594 2.67 -25.22 11.02
N TYR A 595 3.95 -25.11 11.41
CA TYR A 595 4.88 -26.24 11.48
C TYR A 595 4.62 -27.17 12.67
N THR A 596 4.25 -26.60 13.83
CA THR A 596 3.98 -27.36 15.07
C THR A 596 2.52 -27.76 15.24
N GLY A 597 1.60 -27.20 14.45
CA GLY A 597 0.17 -27.38 14.64
C GLY A 597 -0.39 -26.59 15.83
N SER A 598 0.33 -25.59 16.36
CA SER A 598 -0.05 -24.85 17.58
C SER A 598 -1.38 -24.07 17.49
N LEU A 599 -1.91 -23.86 16.28
CA LEU A 599 -3.21 -23.25 16.04
C LEU A 599 -4.23 -24.28 15.56
N ALA A 600 -5.34 -24.35 16.30
CA ALA A 600 -6.41 -25.30 16.08
C ALA A 600 -6.92 -25.37 14.64
N ASN A 601 -7.24 -26.59 14.20
CA ASN A 601 -7.75 -26.82 12.83
C ASN A 601 -9.06 -26.09 12.55
N GLY A 602 -9.87 -25.82 13.58
CA GLY A 602 -11.07 -24.97 13.49
C GLY A 602 -10.80 -23.47 13.24
N HIS A 603 -9.59 -22.98 13.44
CA HIS A 603 -9.28 -21.55 13.24
C HIS A 603 -9.07 -21.25 11.74
N MET A 604 -9.94 -20.42 11.17
CA MET A 604 -9.99 -20.13 9.73
C MET A 604 -9.64 -18.67 9.39
N GLY A 605 -10.04 -17.73 10.24
CA GLY A 605 -9.71 -16.30 10.08
C GLY A 605 -8.22 -16.03 10.36
N GLY A 606 -7.68 -14.96 9.76
CA GLY A 606 -6.30 -14.50 9.98
C GLY A 606 -5.16 -15.40 9.44
N ARG A 607 -5.40 -16.70 9.22
CA ARG A 607 -4.37 -17.67 8.83
C ARG A 607 -4.06 -17.69 7.33
N PRO A 608 -2.79 -17.88 6.93
CA PRO A 608 -2.43 -18.12 5.53
C PRO A 608 -3.11 -19.37 4.95
N GLY A 609 -3.57 -19.31 3.69
CA GLY A 609 -4.15 -20.47 2.99
C GLY A 609 -5.64 -20.71 3.23
N ARG A 610 -6.21 -20.12 4.28
CA ARG A 610 -7.60 -20.28 4.72
C ARG A 610 -8.43 -19.04 4.34
N SER A 611 -9.73 -19.22 4.17
CA SER A 611 -10.66 -18.15 3.83
C SER A 611 -12.06 -18.39 4.40
N ILE A 612 -12.88 -17.35 4.42
CA ILE A 612 -14.28 -17.44 4.86
C ILE A 612 -15.08 -18.46 4.02
N TYR A 613 -14.74 -18.65 2.75
CA TYR A 613 -15.37 -19.65 1.89
C TYR A 613 -14.98 -21.08 2.27
N ASP A 614 -13.74 -21.30 2.71
CA ASP A 614 -13.31 -22.61 3.21
C ASP A 614 -14.06 -22.93 4.53
N ALA A 615 -14.26 -21.93 5.41
CA ALA A 615 -15.02 -22.07 6.65
C ALA A 615 -16.52 -22.39 6.40
N PHE A 616 -17.18 -21.65 5.51
CA PHE A 616 -18.56 -21.96 5.08
C PHE A 616 -18.66 -23.34 4.40
N GLY A 617 -17.65 -23.74 3.62
CA GLY A 617 -17.59 -25.06 3.00
C GLY A 617 -17.58 -26.18 4.02
N ILE A 618 -16.72 -26.08 5.04
CA ILE A 618 -16.64 -27.05 6.15
C ILE A 618 -17.96 -27.09 6.92
N LEU A 619 -18.47 -25.92 7.36
CA LEU A 619 -19.71 -25.80 8.12
C LEU A 619 -20.91 -26.43 7.38
N THR A 620 -21.09 -26.09 6.10
CA THR A 620 -22.24 -26.59 5.32
C THR A 620 -22.11 -28.08 4.95
N SER A 621 -20.90 -28.57 4.70
CA SER A 621 -20.66 -30.00 4.44
C SER A 621 -20.88 -30.85 5.70
N TRP A 622 -20.39 -30.39 6.86
CA TRP A 622 -20.58 -31.11 8.12
C TRP A 622 -22.06 -31.13 8.55
N ILE A 623 -22.78 -30.01 8.47
CA ILE A 623 -24.22 -29.96 8.76
C ILE A 623 -24.97 -31.01 7.91
N LYS A 624 -24.70 -31.04 6.60
CA LYS A 624 -25.30 -32.04 5.69
C LYS A 624 -24.93 -33.47 6.06
N ALA A 625 -23.66 -33.74 6.41
CA ALA A 625 -23.21 -35.07 6.83
C ALA A 625 -23.94 -35.55 8.11
N GLN A 626 -24.17 -34.67 9.08
CA GLN A 626 -24.94 -35.02 10.28
C GLN A 626 -26.44 -35.20 9.99
N TRP A 627 -27.01 -34.42 9.06
CA TRP A 627 -28.38 -34.62 8.57
C TRP A 627 -28.58 -35.95 7.86
N HIS A 628 -27.63 -36.39 7.02
CA HIS A 628 -27.65 -37.73 6.41
C HIS A 628 -27.60 -38.87 7.46
N LYS A 629 -27.05 -38.59 8.65
CA LYS A 629 -27.03 -39.50 9.81
C LYS A 629 -28.30 -39.37 10.69
N GLY A 630 -29.32 -38.65 10.23
CA GLY A 630 -30.58 -38.45 10.95
C GLY A 630 -30.49 -37.57 12.21
N LYS A 631 -29.37 -36.88 12.44
CA LYS A 631 -29.13 -36.06 13.64
C LYS A 631 -29.71 -34.66 13.51
N ILE A 632 -30.02 -34.05 14.66
CA ILE A 632 -30.30 -32.63 14.80
C ILE A 632 -28.97 -31.92 15.08
N VAL A 633 -28.73 -30.80 14.39
CA VAL A 633 -27.56 -29.95 14.62
C VAL A 633 -28.00 -28.68 15.34
N MET A 634 -27.21 -28.22 16.31
CA MET A 634 -27.36 -26.90 16.94
C MET A 634 -26.05 -26.13 16.84
N GLY A 635 -26.13 -24.83 16.55
CA GLY A 635 -24.98 -23.92 16.51
C GLY A 635 -25.14 -22.76 17.48
N LEU A 636 -24.11 -22.51 18.28
CA LEU A 636 -23.93 -21.33 19.13
C LEU A 636 -22.89 -20.42 18.46
N PHE A 637 -23.32 -19.23 18.08
CA PHE A 637 -22.49 -18.20 17.45
C PHE A 637 -22.22 -17.10 18.46
N LEU A 638 -20.95 -16.78 18.68
CA LEU A 638 -20.43 -15.88 19.69
C LEU A 638 -19.59 -14.78 19.03
N ASP A 639 -19.80 -13.55 19.47
CA ASP A 639 -19.03 -12.36 19.09
C ASP A 639 -18.39 -11.79 20.36
N ILE A 640 -17.08 -11.51 20.33
CA ILE A 640 -16.33 -10.99 21.48
C ILE A 640 -16.33 -9.46 21.42
N SER A 641 -16.96 -8.85 22.42
CA SER A 641 -17.01 -7.39 22.58
C SER A 641 -15.60 -6.83 22.76
N SER A 642 -15.16 -5.95 21.86
CA SER A 642 -13.87 -5.25 21.96
C SER A 642 -12.67 -6.20 22.17
N ALA A 643 -12.64 -7.31 21.43
CA ALA A 643 -11.62 -8.36 21.47
C ALA A 643 -10.18 -7.90 21.72
N TYR A 644 -9.65 -7.00 20.88
CA TYR A 644 -8.26 -6.54 20.96
C TYR A 644 -7.94 -5.75 22.25
N PRO A 645 -8.72 -4.72 22.65
CA PRO A 645 -8.61 -4.05 23.95
C PRO A 645 -8.64 -4.97 25.20
N LEU A 646 -9.29 -6.12 25.13
CA LEU A 646 -9.46 -7.01 26.31
C LEU A 646 -8.30 -7.98 26.56
N VAL A 647 -7.33 -8.08 25.65
CA VAL A 647 -6.22 -9.04 25.79
C VAL A 647 -5.32 -8.66 26.96
N VAL A 648 -5.09 -9.62 27.85
CA VAL A 648 -4.14 -9.54 28.96
C VAL A 648 -2.78 -10.07 28.53
N SER A 649 -1.76 -9.21 28.56
CA SER A 649 -0.40 -9.52 28.11
C SER A 649 0.19 -10.74 28.82
N ASP A 650 0.12 -10.82 30.15
CA ASP A 650 0.70 -11.95 30.91
C ASP A 650 0.02 -13.28 30.58
N ARG A 651 -1.30 -13.28 30.37
CA ARG A 651 -2.07 -14.46 29.91
C ARG A 651 -1.62 -14.89 28.52
N LEU A 652 -1.46 -13.95 27.58
CA LEU A 652 -0.97 -14.23 26.23
C LEU A 652 0.44 -14.85 26.27
N ILE A 653 1.33 -14.25 27.07
CA ILE A 653 2.70 -14.74 27.29
C ILE A 653 2.70 -16.14 27.90
N HIS A 654 1.85 -16.42 28.88
CA HIS A 654 1.68 -17.75 29.45
C HIS A 654 1.23 -18.77 28.38
N ILE A 655 0.20 -18.47 27.60
CA ILE A 655 -0.32 -19.35 26.53
C ILE A 655 0.76 -19.71 25.49
N ILE A 656 1.53 -18.74 25.02
CA ILE A 656 2.60 -19.03 24.03
C ILE A 656 3.78 -19.79 24.66
N THR A 657 4.02 -19.61 25.96
CA THR A 657 4.99 -20.40 26.71
C THR A 657 4.52 -21.86 26.87
N GLU A 658 3.24 -22.07 27.18
CA GLU A 658 2.65 -23.41 27.29
C GLU A 658 2.67 -24.19 25.98
N LYS A 659 2.44 -23.50 24.85
CA LYS A 659 2.55 -24.10 23.51
C LYS A 659 3.98 -24.39 23.04
N ASN A 660 5.01 -24.14 23.88
CA ASN A 660 6.43 -24.29 23.54
C ASN A 660 6.87 -23.39 22.37
N CYS A 661 6.42 -22.12 22.35
CA CYS A 661 6.94 -21.13 21.42
C CYS A 661 8.44 -20.91 21.65
N PRO A 662 9.28 -20.76 20.59
CA PRO A 662 10.70 -20.49 20.74
C PRO A 662 10.97 -19.34 21.72
N PRO A 663 11.78 -19.51 22.78
CA PRO A 663 11.90 -18.51 23.85
C PRO A 663 12.39 -17.14 23.37
N TYR A 664 13.11 -17.06 22.25
CA TYR A 664 13.49 -15.80 21.61
C TYR A 664 12.28 -15.02 21.05
N LEU A 665 11.27 -15.73 20.51
CA LEU A 665 10.01 -15.12 20.08
C LEU A 665 9.22 -14.63 21.29
N ILE A 666 9.10 -15.46 22.34
CA ILE A 666 8.43 -15.07 23.59
C ILE A 666 9.05 -13.80 24.16
N SER A 667 10.38 -13.73 24.22
CA SER A 667 11.12 -12.60 24.79
C SER A 667 10.93 -11.30 23.99
N ILE A 668 10.98 -11.37 22.64
CA ILE A 668 10.74 -10.16 21.83
C ILE A 668 9.26 -9.77 21.78
N ILE A 669 8.32 -10.72 21.92
CA ILE A 669 6.89 -10.44 22.08
C ILE A 669 6.63 -9.76 23.43
N LYS A 670 7.25 -10.20 24.54
CA LYS A 670 7.24 -9.48 25.83
C LYS A 670 7.71 -8.03 25.67
N SER A 671 8.86 -7.83 25.02
CA SER A 671 9.41 -6.48 24.79
C SER A 671 8.54 -5.61 23.88
N PHE A 672 7.81 -6.22 22.94
CA PHE A 672 6.85 -5.55 22.05
C PHE A 672 5.57 -5.10 22.77
N LEU A 673 5.03 -5.93 23.67
CA LEU A 673 3.79 -5.64 24.39
C LEU A 673 3.98 -4.61 25.52
N ASN A 674 5.13 -4.63 26.22
CA ASN A 674 5.39 -3.74 27.35
C ASN A 674 5.66 -2.29 26.91
N ASN A 675 5.24 -1.31 27.72
CA ASN A 675 5.48 0.13 27.51
C ASN A 675 5.00 0.61 26.12
N CYS A 676 3.77 0.25 25.76
CA CYS A 676 3.07 0.80 24.59
C CYS A 676 2.37 2.10 24.96
N SER A 677 2.34 3.08 24.05
CA SER A 677 1.63 4.34 24.24
C SER A 677 1.01 4.84 22.96
N THR A 678 -0.03 5.67 23.06
CA THR A 678 -0.69 6.27 21.89
C THR A 678 -1.00 7.74 22.09
N ILE A 679 -1.02 8.47 20.98
CA ILE A 679 -1.51 9.84 20.89
C ILE A 679 -2.82 9.80 20.11
N MET A 680 -3.89 10.35 20.67
CA MET A 680 -5.18 10.45 20.00
C MET A 680 -5.29 11.78 19.25
N LYS A 681 -5.63 11.71 17.96
CA LYS A 681 -5.85 12.89 17.13
C LYS A 681 -7.31 13.03 16.75
N LEU A 682 -7.89 14.18 17.09
CA LEU A 682 -9.29 14.52 16.88
C LEU A 682 -9.41 15.92 16.30
N ASP A 683 -9.84 16.03 15.05
CA ASP A 683 -10.01 17.30 14.34
C ASP A 683 -8.71 18.15 14.37
N SER A 684 -8.74 19.31 15.02
CA SER A 684 -7.57 20.17 15.29
C SER A 684 -6.84 19.85 16.60
N TYR A 685 -7.41 19.01 17.46
CA TYR A 685 -6.86 18.63 18.76
C TYR A 685 -5.98 17.38 18.67
N THR A 686 -4.91 17.37 19.46
CA THR A 686 -4.01 16.22 19.66
C THR A 686 -3.82 16.05 21.15
N SER A 687 -4.00 14.85 21.67
CA SER A 687 -3.86 14.56 23.09
C SER A 687 -2.40 14.53 23.52
N ASP A 688 -2.19 14.63 24.83
CA ASP A 688 -0.98 14.12 25.46
C ASP A 688 -0.84 12.60 25.20
N PRO A 689 0.37 12.02 25.25
CA PRO A 689 0.56 10.58 25.17
C PRO A 689 -0.17 9.86 26.31
N VAL A 690 -0.88 8.78 25.97
CA VAL A 690 -1.56 7.90 26.93
C VAL A 690 -0.95 6.52 26.84
N ASP A 691 -0.54 5.97 27.99
CA ASP A 691 0.01 4.62 28.07
C ASP A 691 -1.09 3.55 27.91
N ILE A 692 -0.71 2.40 27.37
CA ILE A 692 -1.60 1.28 27.10
C ILE A 692 -1.20 0.11 27.99
N ASP A 693 -1.80 0.03 29.17
CA ASP A 693 -1.55 -1.02 30.16
C ASP A 693 -2.16 -2.38 29.78
N ARG A 694 -3.22 -2.37 28.95
CA ARG A 694 -3.95 -3.57 28.52
C ARG A 694 -4.39 -3.46 27.07
N GLY A 695 -4.52 -4.61 26.43
CA GLY A 695 -5.04 -4.74 25.07
C GLY A 695 -4.00 -4.56 23.97
N LEU A 696 -4.41 -4.96 22.76
CA LEU A 696 -3.59 -4.97 21.56
C LEU A 696 -3.96 -3.79 20.64
N PRO A 697 -3.03 -2.88 20.26
CA PRO A 697 -3.36 -1.73 19.42
C PRO A 697 -3.80 -2.14 17.99
N GLN A 698 -5.04 -1.78 17.61
CA GLN A 698 -5.63 -2.19 16.32
C GLN A 698 -4.88 -1.61 15.12
N GLY A 699 -4.07 -2.42 14.44
CA GLY A 699 -3.33 -2.00 13.24
C GLY A 699 -2.07 -2.83 12.91
N SER A 700 -1.57 -3.63 13.84
CA SER A 700 -0.43 -4.55 13.62
C SER A 700 -0.86 -5.88 12.98
N PRO A 701 -0.09 -6.42 12.02
CA PRO A 701 -0.24 -7.81 11.57
C PRO A 701 0.12 -8.84 12.65
N LEU A 702 1.14 -8.57 13.49
CA LEU A 702 1.61 -9.49 14.53
C LEU A 702 0.53 -9.73 15.59
N LEU A 703 -0.22 -8.69 15.93
CA LEU A 703 -1.31 -8.76 16.92
C LEU A 703 -2.48 -9.63 16.46
N VAL A 704 -2.73 -9.76 15.15
CA VAL A 704 -3.76 -10.70 14.64
C VAL A 704 -3.35 -12.12 14.99
N THR A 705 -2.12 -12.52 14.66
CA THR A 705 -1.56 -13.85 14.91
C THR A 705 -1.51 -14.17 16.42
N LEU A 706 -1.04 -13.22 17.24
CA LEU A 706 -1.06 -13.35 18.70
C LEU A 706 -2.48 -13.51 19.26
N TYR A 707 -3.48 -12.84 18.69
CA TYR A 707 -4.87 -13.02 19.08
C TYR A 707 -5.42 -14.42 18.71
N LEU A 708 -4.99 -15.01 17.59
CA LEU A 708 -5.37 -16.39 17.22
C LEU A 708 -4.80 -17.42 18.21
N LEU A 709 -3.59 -17.17 18.72
CA LEU A 709 -3.00 -17.96 19.81
C LEU A 709 -3.78 -17.76 21.12
N TYR A 710 -4.13 -16.51 21.45
CA TYR A 710 -4.88 -16.15 22.67
C TYR A 710 -6.22 -16.86 22.77
N ASN A 711 -7.00 -16.88 21.69
CA ASN A 711 -8.31 -17.52 21.67
C ASN A 711 -8.31 -18.96 21.15
N SER A 712 -7.14 -19.55 20.89
CA SER A 712 -7.02 -20.93 20.43
C SER A 712 -7.69 -21.93 21.38
N ALA A 713 -7.72 -21.66 22.69
CA ALA A 713 -8.37 -22.52 23.69
C ALA A 713 -9.91 -22.58 23.57
N LEU A 714 -10.57 -21.64 22.87
CA LEU A 714 -11.99 -21.77 22.50
C LEU A 714 -12.23 -22.83 21.42
N LEU A 715 -11.20 -23.15 20.64
CA LEU A 715 -11.23 -24.06 19.51
C LEU A 715 -10.36 -25.26 19.86
N VAL A 716 -10.85 -26.13 20.76
CA VAL A 716 -10.16 -27.37 21.13
C VAL A 716 -9.78 -28.18 19.88
N ASP A 717 -8.60 -28.82 19.91
CA ASP A 717 -7.94 -29.52 18.79
C ASP A 717 -8.65 -30.82 18.35
N ASN A 718 -9.93 -30.72 18.00
CA ASN A 718 -10.60 -31.75 17.22
C ASN A 718 -10.14 -31.64 15.76
N LEU A 719 -9.80 -32.79 15.16
CA LEU A 719 -9.71 -32.89 13.71
C LEU A 719 -11.07 -32.51 13.11
N LEU A 720 -11.09 -31.86 11.94
CA LEU A 720 -12.34 -31.48 11.27
C LEU A 720 -12.83 -32.63 10.39
N THR A 721 -13.35 -33.70 10.99
CA THR A 721 -13.93 -34.83 10.24
C THR A 721 -15.43 -34.67 10.04
N LEU A 722 -15.99 -35.44 9.11
CA LEU A 722 -17.45 -35.51 8.89
C LEU A 722 -18.14 -36.48 9.86
N ASP A 723 -17.38 -37.16 10.71
CA ASP A 723 -17.87 -38.14 11.68
C ASP A 723 -18.01 -37.57 13.09
N ASP A 724 -17.28 -36.49 13.39
CA ASP A 724 -17.33 -35.79 14.68
C ASP A 724 -18.74 -35.34 15.04
N GLN A 725 -19.06 -35.49 16.33
CA GLN A 725 -20.33 -35.04 16.90
C GLN A 725 -20.37 -33.53 17.14
N GLU A 726 -19.24 -32.83 16.97
CA GLU A 726 -19.10 -31.39 17.14
C GLU A 726 -18.03 -30.82 16.19
N ILE A 727 -18.21 -29.57 15.77
CA ILE A 727 -17.16 -28.76 15.13
C ILE A 727 -17.09 -27.39 15.80
N LEU A 728 -15.86 -26.93 16.01
CA LEU A 728 -15.56 -25.61 16.56
C LEU A 728 -14.87 -24.82 15.44
N LEU A 729 -15.45 -23.70 15.04
CA LEU A 729 -14.91 -22.85 13.98
C LEU A 729 -14.67 -21.43 14.51
N GLY A 730 -13.51 -20.86 14.19
CA GLY A 730 -13.18 -19.47 14.54
C GLY A 730 -12.78 -18.65 13.33
N PHE A 731 -13.22 -17.40 13.28
CA PHE A 731 -12.81 -16.43 12.28
C PHE A 731 -12.31 -15.15 12.95
N VAL A 732 -11.04 -15.18 13.39
CA VAL A 732 -10.45 -14.14 14.25
C VAL A 732 -11.21 -14.08 15.58
N ASP A 733 -12.12 -13.13 15.77
CA ASP A 733 -12.93 -12.91 16.97
C ASP A 733 -14.33 -13.53 16.94
N ASP A 734 -14.86 -13.84 15.74
CA ASP A 734 -16.09 -14.62 15.58
C ASP A 734 -15.84 -16.10 15.94
N VAL A 735 -16.68 -16.69 16.79
CA VAL A 735 -16.59 -18.10 17.19
C VAL A 735 -17.94 -18.82 17.00
N ALA A 736 -17.90 -20.01 16.40
CA ALA A 736 -19.07 -20.86 16.20
C ALA A 736 -18.80 -22.25 16.78
N HIS A 737 -19.63 -22.67 17.73
CA HIS A 737 -19.65 -24.01 18.29
C HIS A 737 -20.87 -24.75 17.76
N LEU A 738 -20.68 -25.78 16.94
CA LEU A 738 -21.77 -26.62 16.44
C LEU A 738 -21.67 -28.02 17.04
N VAL A 739 -22.81 -28.57 17.44
CA VAL A 739 -22.96 -29.91 18.02
C VAL A 739 -24.09 -30.67 17.34
N SER A 740 -24.00 -31.98 17.30
CA SER A 740 -25.00 -32.87 16.69
C SER A 740 -25.32 -34.06 17.59
N ASP A 741 -26.61 -34.41 17.69
CA ASP A 741 -27.06 -35.61 18.39
C ASP A 741 -28.39 -36.12 17.80
N SER A 742 -28.82 -37.32 18.21
CA SER A 742 -30.06 -37.95 17.77
C SER A 742 -31.33 -37.25 18.25
N SER A 743 -31.23 -36.33 19.21
CA SER A 743 -32.38 -35.62 19.78
C SER A 743 -32.05 -34.17 20.15
N TYR A 744 -33.10 -33.34 20.19
CA TYR A 744 -33.02 -31.93 20.57
C TYR A 744 -32.40 -31.75 21.96
N ASN A 745 -32.92 -32.46 22.97
CA ASN A 745 -32.47 -32.32 24.37
C ASN A 745 -31.00 -32.74 24.56
N LYS A 746 -30.50 -33.76 23.84
CA LYS A 746 -29.08 -34.14 23.88
C LYS A 746 -28.19 -33.08 23.22
N SER A 747 -28.59 -32.57 22.05
CA SER A 747 -27.88 -31.49 21.36
C SER A 747 -27.83 -30.22 22.22
N LEU A 748 -28.94 -29.87 22.88
CA LEU A 748 -29.01 -28.71 23.79
C LEU A 748 -28.08 -28.87 25.00
N LYS A 749 -28.08 -30.05 25.65
CA LYS A 749 -27.13 -30.35 26.74
C LYS A 749 -25.67 -30.19 26.32
N ARG A 750 -25.29 -30.69 25.13
CA ARG A 750 -23.93 -30.49 24.58
C ARG A 750 -23.63 -29.02 24.33
N LEU A 751 -24.59 -28.27 23.78
CA LEU A 751 -24.41 -26.84 23.50
C LEU A 751 -24.22 -26.02 24.79
N HIS A 752 -24.94 -26.34 25.87
CA HIS A 752 -24.72 -25.75 27.19
C HIS A 752 -23.32 -26.02 27.74
N VAL A 753 -22.79 -27.25 27.59
CA VAL A 753 -21.41 -27.55 28.00
C VAL A 753 -20.42 -26.66 27.23
N LYS A 754 -20.59 -26.47 25.92
CA LYS A 754 -19.75 -25.55 25.14
C LYS A 754 -19.90 -24.10 25.57
N GLY A 755 -21.12 -23.61 25.79
CA GLY A 755 -21.38 -22.25 26.28
C GLY A 755 -20.71 -21.99 27.64
N ASN A 756 -20.78 -22.94 28.58
CA ASN A 756 -20.12 -22.83 29.88
C ASN A 756 -18.59 -22.82 29.76
N LEU A 757 -18.01 -23.62 28.84
CA LEU A 757 -16.58 -23.58 28.53
C LEU A 757 -16.17 -22.23 27.94
N SER A 758 -16.96 -21.65 27.02
CA SER A 758 -16.71 -20.31 26.48
C SER A 758 -16.74 -19.24 27.57
N LEU A 759 -17.72 -19.30 28.49
CA LEU A 759 -17.82 -18.36 29.62
C LEU A 759 -16.64 -18.47 30.59
N ASN A 760 -16.26 -19.69 30.97
CA ASN A 760 -15.10 -19.94 31.84
C ASN A 760 -13.78 -19.49 31.18
N TRP A 761 -13.64 -19.69 29.86
CA TRP A 761 -12.52 -19.12 29.09
C TRP A 761 -12.53 -17.59 29.17
N GLY A 762 -13.70 -16.96 28.98
CA GLY A 762 -13.86 -15.50 29.05
C GLY A 762 -13.40 -14.91 30.38
N LEU A 763 -13.76 -15.53 31.51
CA LEU A 763 -13.32 -15.11 32.86
C LEU A 763 -11.79 -15.14 33.03
N LYS A 764 -11.12 -16.16 32.48
CA LYS A 764 -9.65 -16.31 32.54
C LYS A 764 -8.88 -15.44 31.55
N HIS A 765 -9.55 -14.97 30.49
CA HIS A 765 -8.96 -14.23 29.38
C HIS A 765 -9.49 -12.78 29.30
N GLY A 766 -10.21 -12.30 30.31
CA GLY A 766 -10.79 -10.96 30.37
C GLY A 766 -11.82 -10.64 29.28
N ALA A 767 -12.27 -11.64 28.52
CA ALA A 767 -13.09 -11.49 27.32
C ALA A 767 -14.59 -11.53 27.63
N VAL A 768 -15.36 -10.65 26.99
CA VAL A 768 -16.81 -10.52 27.18
C VAL A 768 -17.54 -10.79 25.87
N PHE A 769 -18.53 -11.69 25.90
CA PHE A 769 -19.37 -11.98 24.74
C PHE A 769 -20.54 -10.99 24.61
N ASP A 770 -20.78 -10.47 23.40
CA ASP A 770 -21.91 -9.58 23.13
C ASP A 770 -23.24 -10.35 23.15
N LYS A 771 -23.97 -10.26 24.27
CA LYS A 771 -25.29 -10.91 24.45
C LYS A 771 -26.31 -10.54 23.37
N LYS A 772 -26.21 -9.38 22.71
CA LYS A 772 -27.16 -8.95 21.67
C LYS A 772 -26.82 -9.53 20.29
N LYS A 773 -25.56 -9.92 20.07
CA LYS A 773 -25.10 -10.54 18.82
C LYS A 773 -25.02 -12.06 18.91
N ALA A 774 -24.84 -12.60 20.11
CA ALA A 774 -24.82 -14.04 20.34
C ALA A 774 -26.13 -14.67 19.85
N LYS A 775 -26.02 -15.78 19.11
CA LYS A 775 -27.18 -16.46 18.49
C LYS A 775 -27.08 -17.97 18.65
N VAL A 776 -28.22 -18.58 18.96
CA VAL A 776 -28.41 -20.03 18.85
C VAL A 776 -29.26 -20.31 17.62
N ILE A 777 -28.84 -21.25 16.78
CA ILE A 777 -29.55 -21.67 15.58
C ILE A 777 -29.69 -23.20 15.60
N VAL A 778 -30.90 -23.70 15.36
CA VAL A 778 -31.18 -25.13 15.25
C VAL A 778 -31.35 -25.49 13.77
N PHE A 779 -30.59 -26.50 13.34
CA PHE A 779 -30.52 -26.97 11.95
C PHE A 779 -31.13 -28.38 11.90
N SER A 780 -32.39 -28.47 11.46
CA SER A 780 -33.19 -29.71 11.42
C SER A 780 -34.01 -29.79 10.13
N HIS A 781 -34.12 -30.99 9.56
CA HIS A 781 -35.11 -31.30 8.50
C HIS A 781 -36.51 -31.62 9.04
N LYS A 782 -36.62 -32.03 10.31
CA LYS A 782 -37.91 -32.22 10.98
C LYS A 782 -38.42 -30.85 11.44
N LYS A 783 -39.70 -30.53 11.18
CA LYS A 783 -40.39 -29.44 11.86
C LYS A 783 -40.30 -29.71 13.37
N ILE A 784 -39.56 -28.87 14.07
CA ILE A 784 -39.58 -28.83 15.53
C ILE A 784 -40.85 -28.05 15.89
N ALA A 785 -41.74 -28.63 16.69
CA ALA A 785 -42.86 -27.88 17.25
C ALA A 785 -42.27 -26.80 18.17
N ASN A 786 -42.69 -25.54 17.98
CA ASN A 786 -42.22 -24.40 18.76
C ASN A 786 -42.60 -24.51 20.24
#